data_AF-A0A661CXF5-F1
#
_entry.id   AF-A0A661CXF5-F1
#
_cell.length_a   1.000
_cell.length_b   1.000
_cell.length_c   1.000
_cell.angle_alpha   90.00
_cell.angle_beta   90.00
_cell.angle_gamma   90.00
#
_symmetry.space_group_name_H-M   'P 1'
#
loop_
_entity.id
_entity.type
_entity.pdbx_description
1 polymer ?
#
loop_
_entity_poly.entity_id
_entity_poly.type
_entity_poly.pdbx_seq_one_letter_code
_entity_poly.pdbx_strand_id
1 'polypeptide(L)'
;MKNVILAITLLTISFSGWSSELYTPQAVLHDDNEKLVAKVRFDAPETGDMYVAAIAGGKLLFLSQSGGWTETPAPFQANETFQGEYPLFSVDAGQLPPGNYPIYQIVTVPKGDPLNVDNWIGGMGGLNSLSFSVGLRKKARVLAFNDLGMHCINSIFSIFAIIPPFNTINAQVVGQDSDGKPKLLDTDQVELRYSAVADSKGSINSSSVAKTDFWQHTQGLFGMDLQPGEGLMGFFMPADNPKNPGAQPLHYKTEAGWFSADGIPITPTDDAGQLNAYPMLRVSAYDKQSGELLGASDVVVPVSTEVGCNNCHATGEMAANNPAITWISNDDPEVQAQKDSFSQLEVQSQKNILILHDEQQGTDLQNQTPVLCASCHYSFALDLTGGGPQGQQKFRPTASQVMHKTHGELRDAAGNPIIPSGNDVPVEKSCYNCHPGKTTQCQRGAMKTVGLECTACHGGLLAVGGKFPLLQGGSIDGTHDGKTRRPWVDLPRCQSCHTGDAVDHLTGEGLVFHEDGIRLKQAYKTGDESASALLANNKRFAENDNTWFRNSKGHNGIACEGCHGSTHAIWPNADVNANDNLTALQLQGHAGTIVECDACHAPGSLPMTTDGPHGLHNVNDPRWTDEAHEDFYERDANACKACHGKQLEGTALSKMAATRTFKVEGNTVTLNKGQQVSCVLCHEKP
;
A
#
# COMPACT_ATOMS: atom_id res chain seq x y z
N MET A 1 49.35 3.04 18.21
CA MET A 1 48.05 3.02 18.92
C MET A 1 47.59 4.45 19.10
N LYS A 2 46.35 4.75 18.68
CA LYS A 2 45.66 6.07 18.62
C LYS A 2 46.16 7.08 17.57
N ASN A 3 45.17 7.55 16.81
CA ASN A 3 44.98 8.82 16.08
C ASN A 3 45.94 9.22 14.95
N VAL A 4 45.42 9.29 13.71
CA VAL A 4 45.35 10.52 12.88
C VAL A 4 44.17 10.36 11.89
N ILE A 5 43.13 11.19 12.03
CA ILE A 5 42.13 11.43 10.99
C ILE A 5 42.72 12.54 10.11
N LEU A 6 43.03 12.22 8.85
CA LEU A 6 43.41 13.20 7.85
C LEU A 6 42.19 13.47 6.97
N ALA A 7 41.67 14.70 7.07
CA ALA A 7 40.68 15.23 6.16
C ALA A 7 41.30 15.35 4.75
N ILE A 8 40.76 14.60 3.79
CA ILE A 8 40.97 14.84 2.37
C ILE A 8 39.63 15.32 1.82
N THR A 9 39.53 16.63 1.62
CA THR A 9 38.63 17.28 0.68
C THR A 9 38.93 16.75 -0.71
N LEU A 10 38.23 15.69 -1.11
CA LEU A 10 38.10 15.30 -2.50
C LEU A 10 36.96 16.13 -3.08
N LEU A 11 37.35 17.16 -3.83
CA LEU A 11 36.51 17.81 -4.81
C LEU A 11 36.14 16.75 -5.86
N THR A 12 35.07 15.98 -5.62
CA THR A 12 34.50 15.11 -6.66
C THR A 12 33.79 16.01 -7.65
N ILE A 13 34.52 16.44 -8.68
CA ILE A 13 33.90 16.73 -9.96
C ILE A 13 33.41 15.37 -10.46
N SER A 14 32.15 15.06 -10.16
CA SER A 14 31.45 13.94 -10.77
C SER A 14 31.26 14.27 -12.24
N PHE A 15 32.21 13.86 -13.08
CA PHE A 15 31.92 13.62 -14.48
C PHE A 15 30.99 12.40 -14.53
N SER A 16 29.68 12.64 -14.42
CA SER A 16 28.63 11.66 -14.73
C SER A 16 28.61 11.46 -16.25
N GLY A 17 29.57 10.69 -16.76
CA GLY A 17 29.72 10.36 -18.18
C GLY A 17 29.10 9.03 -18.59
N TRP A 18 28.17 8.49 -17.80
CA TRP A 18 27.55 7.19 -18.07
C TRP A 18 26.07 7.30 -17.77
N SER A 19 25.27 7.49 -18.81
CA SER A 19 23.84 7.21 -18.78
C SER A 19 23.50 6.41 -20.02
N SER A 20 23.45 5.09 -19.84
CA SER A 20 22.59 4.27 -20.66
C SER A 20 21.20 4.22 -20.01
N GLU A 21 20.15 4.15 -20.81
CA GLU A 21 18.76 4.12 -20.34
C GLU A 21 17.99 3.06 -21.11
N LEU A 22 17.44 2.09 -20.39
CA LEU A 22 16.48 1.13 -20.93
C LEU A 22 15.07 1.71 -20.77
N TYR A 23 14.35 1.85 -21.88
CA TYR A 23 13.02 2.46 -21.88
C TYR A 23 12.09 1.82 -22.91
N THR A 24 10.80 2.04 -22.74
CA THR A 24 9.75 1.65 -23.68
C THR A 24 8.88 2.87 -23.96
N PRO A 25 8.43 3.07 -25.21
CA PRO A 25 7.41 4.08 -25.51
C PRO A 25 6.08 3.81 -24.80
N GLN A 26 5.83 2.55 -24.43
CA GLN A 26 4.60 2.09 -23.82
C GLN A 26 4.91 1.05 -22.74
N ALA A 27 4.83 1.45 -21.48
CA ALA A 27 5.16 0.60 -20.33
C ALA A 27 4.01 -0.33 -19.92
N VAL A 28 2.80 -0.12 -20.45
CA VAL A 28 1.67 -1.02 -20.25
C VAL A 28 1.01 -1.36 -21.57
N LEU A 29 0.89 -2.66 -21.83
CA LEU A 29 0.23 -3.21 -23.01
C LEU A 29 -1.02 -3.93 -22.53
N HIS A 30 -2.15 -3.76 -23.17
CA HIS A 30 -3.43 -4.26 -22.68
C HIS A 30 -4.29 -4.90 -23.78
N ASP A 31 -3.94 -4.77 -25.06
CA ASP A 31 -4.67 -5.42 -26.15
C ASP A 31 -3.76 -6.30 -27.02
N ASP A 32 -4.36 -7.23 -27.76
CA ASP A 32 -3.63 -8.24 -28.53
C ASP A 32 -2.85 -7.64 -29.72
N ASN A 33 -3.10 -6.37 -30.07
CA ASN A 33 -2.49 -5.66 -31.21
C ASN A 33 -1.39 -4.69 -30.79
N GLU A 34 -1.34 -4.29 -29.53
CA GLU A 34 -0.28 -3.47 -28.96
C GLU A 34 1.04 -4.25 -28.99
N LYS A 35 2.10 -3.58 -29.42
CA LYS A 35 3.44 -4.15 -29.45
C LYS A 35 4.24 -3.59 -28.30
N LEU A 36 4.82 -4.49 -27.53
CA LEU A 36 5.95 -4.14 -26.69
C LEU A 36 7.08 -3.67 -27.59
N VAL A 37 7.70 -2.54 -27.26
CA VAL A 37 8.93 -2.09 -27.90
C VAL A 37 9.91 -1.70 -26.80
N ALA A 38 10.93 -2.52 -26.59
CA ALA A 38 12.01 -2.19 -25.67
C ALA A 38 13.18 -1.58 -26.46
N LYS A 39 13.70 -0.47 -25.95
CA LYS A 39 14.83 0.25 -26.53
C LYS A 39 15.85 0.58 -25.45
N VAL A 40 17.11 0.61 -25.82
CA VAL A 40 18.18 1.15 -24.97
C VAL A 40 18.81 2.36 -25.66
N ARG A 41 19.06 3.42 -24.91
CA ARG A 41 19.80 4.60 -25.38
C ARG A 41 21.11 4.70 -24.62
N PHE A 42 22.21 4.94 -25.32
CA PHE A 42 23.53 5.22 -24.75
C PHE A 42 23.89 6.68 -25.02
N ASP A 43 23.93 7.50 -23.98
CA ASP A 43 24.25 8.93 -24.11
C ASP A 43 25.76 9.17 -24.30
N ALA A 44 26.59 8.19 -23.91
CA ALA A 44 28.02 8.15 -24.15
C ALA A 44 28.44 6.78 -24.73
N PRO A 45 29.56 6.69 -25.49
CA PRO A 45 30.04 5.43 -26.03
C PRO A 45 30.41 4.41 -24.94
N GLU A 46 29.82 3.22 -24.98
CA GLU A 46 30.19 2.09 -24.12
C GLU A 46 30.67 0.90 -24.98
N THR A 47 31.83 0.31 -24.67
CA THR A 47 32.41 -0.79 -25.48
C THR A 47 32.41 -2.10 -24.71
N GLY A 48 31.76 -3.14 -25.24
CA GLY A 48 31.64 -4.42 -24.55
C GLY A 48 30.66 -5.41 -25.18
N ASP A 49 30.23 -6.37 -24.37
CA ASP A 49 29.15 -7.31 -24.71
C ASP A 49 27.85 -6.83 -24.05
N MET A 50 26.83 -6.52 -24.85
CA MET A 50 25.51 -6.12 -24.35
C MET A 50 24.65 -7.36 -24.12
N TYR A 51 24.14 -7.52 -22.91
CA TYR A 51 23.17 -8.55 -22.55
C TYR A 51 21.83 -7.91 -22.23
N VAL A 52 20.77 -8.58 -22.66
CA VAL A 52 19.39 -8.26 -22.30
C VAL A 52 18.81 -9.50 -21.65
N ALA A 53 18.22 -9.35 -20.47
CA ALA A 53 17.64 -10.45 -19.71
C ALA A 53 16.23 -10.12 -19.24
N ALA A 54 15.40 -11.14 -19.00
CA ALA A 54 14.08 -11.00 -18.43
C ALA A 54 13.80 -12.12 -17.43
N ILE A 55 12.92 -11.87 -16.47
CA ILE A 55 12.41 -12.92 -15.57
C ILE A 55 11.00 -13.29 -16.01
N ALA A 56 10.81 -14.55 -16.39
CA ALA A 56 9.51 -15.08 -16.78
C ALA A 56 9.31 -16.48 -16.17
N GLY A 57 8.16 -16.70 -15.54
CA GLY A 57 7.84 -18.00 -14.90
C GLY A 57 8.86 -18.42 -13.83
N GLY A 58 9.45 -17.45 -13.11
CA GLY A 58 10.48 -17.70 -12.10
C GLY A 58 11.89 -18.03 -12.64
N LYS A 59 12.12 -17.91 -13.95
CA LYS A 59 13.41 -18.18 -14.59
C LYS A 59 14.02 -16.92 -15.19
N LEU A 60 15.35 -16.79 -15.08
CA LEU A 60 16.13 -15.75 -15.76
C LEU A 60 16.44 -16.21 -17.19
N LEU A 61 16.02 -15.42 -18.17
CA LEU A 61 16.18 -15.69 -19.59
C LEU A 61 16.99 -14.57 -20.24
N PHE A 62 17.91 -14.90 -21.14
CA PHE A 62 18.71 -13.96 -21.92
C PHE A 62 18.23 -13.91 -23.36
N LEU A 63 18.12 -12.71 -23.92
CA LEU A 63 17.75 -12.50 -25.31
C LEU A 63 18.99 -12.63 -26.20
N SER A 64 18.99 -13.60 -27.09
CA SER A 64 20.04 -13.78 -28.10
C SER A 64 19.91 -12.79 -29.26
N GLN A 65 20.99 -12.58 -29.99
CA GLN A 65 21.00 -11.81 -31.24
C GLN A 65 20.01 -12.33 -32.30
N SER A 66 19.70 -13.64 -32.27
CA SER A 66 18.73 -14.26 -33.17
C SER A 66 17.27 -14.06 -32.75
N GLY A 67 17.02 -13.35 -31.64
CA GLY A 67 15.69 -13.04 -31.12
C GLY A 67 15.06 -14.12 -30.23
N GLY A 68 15.84 -15.10 -29.77
CA GLY A 68 15.38 -16.18 -28.89
C GLY A 68 15.73 -15.94 -27.41
N TRP A 69 14.86 -16.36 -26.50
CA TRP A 69 15.12 -16.31 -25.05
C TRP A 69 15.71 -17.64 -24.55
N THR A 70 16.84 -17.60 -23.84
CA THR A 70 17.56 -18.79 -23.35
C THR A 70 17.98 -18.67 -21.89
N GLU A 71 17.97 -19.77 -21.13
CA GLU A 71 18.51 -19.77 -19.76
C GLU A 71 20.04 -19.63 -19.72
N THR A 72 20.73 -20.01 -20.81
CA THR A 72 22.18 -19.81 -20.95
C THR A 72 22.48 -18.36 -21.34
N PRO A 73 23.43 -17.69 -20.67
CA PRO A 73 23.80 -16.33 -21.04
C PRO A 73 24.34 -16.24 -22.47
N ALA A 74 23.71 -15.40 -23.28
CA ALA A 74 24.15 -15.09 -24.65
C ALA A 74 24.06 -13.57 -24.84
N PRO A 75 25.13 -12.92 -25.36
CA PRO A 75 25.07 -11.50 -25.64
C PRO A 75 24.07 -11.23 -26.76
N PHE A 76 23.29 -10.16 -26.60
CA PHE A 76 22.43 -9.64 -27.65
C PHE A 76 23.28 -9.04 -28.78
N GLN A 77 24.35 -8.33 -28.41
CA GLN A 77 25.43 -7.90 -29.32
C GLN A 77 26.77 -8.02 -28.59
N ALA A 78 27.80 -8.51 -29.29
CA ALA A 78 29.09 -8.86 -28.69
C ALA A 78 30.23 -8.00 -29.24
N ASN A 79 31.05 -7.48 -28.33
CA ASN A 79 32.28 -6.74 -28.57
C ASN A 79 32.10 -5.57 -29.54
N GLU A 80 31.08 -4.76 -29.28
CA GLU A 80 30.74 -3.55 -30.04
C GLU A 80 30.87 -2.29 -29.18
N THR A 81 30.88 -1.13 -29.83
CA THR A 81 30.77 0.17 -29.16
C THR A 81 29.37 0.72 -29.38
N PHE A 82 28.61 0.87 -28.30
CA PHE A 82 27.23 1.33 -28.31
C PHE A 82 27.17 2.85 -28.08
N GLN A 83 26.52 3.57 -28.98
CA GLN A 83 26.24 5.01 -28.84
C GLN A 83 24.93 5.36 -29.56
N GLY A 84 24.04 6.09 -28.89
CA GLY A 84 22.72 6.41 -29.41
C GLY A 84 21.68 5.33 -29.08
N GLU A 85 20.60 5.28 -29.85
CA GLU A 85 19.43 4.43 -29.57
C GLU A 85 19.45 3.12 -30.35
N TYR A 86 19.18 2.02 -29.65
CA TYR A 86 19.14 0.67 -30.19
C TYR A 86 17.80 0.01 -29.85
N PRO A 87 17.04 -0.49 -30.85
CA PRO A 87 15.88 -1.33 -30.60
C PRO A 87 16.35 -2.71 -30.13
N LEU A 88 15.79 -3.20 -29.02
CA LEU A 88 16.13 -4.52 -28.49
C LEU A 88 15.20 -5.58 -29.08
N PHE A 89 13.89 -5.42 -28.89
CA PHE A 89 12.90 -6.36 -29.41
C PHE A 89 11.52 -5.71 -29.54
N SER A 90 10.68 -6.37 -30.33
CA SER A 90 9.25 -6.08 -30.39
C SER A 90 8.43 -7.37 -30.32
N VAL A 91 7.51 -7.45 -29.36
CA VAL A 91 6.67 -8.63 -29.11
C VAL A 91 5.21 -8.18 -29.07
N ASP A 92 4.33 -8.92 -29.74
CA ASP A 92 2.90 -8.64 -29.69
C ASP A 92 2.36 -9.01 -28.30
N ALA A 93 1.66 -8.08 -27.64
CA ALA A 93 1.22 -8.25 -26.25
C ALA A 93 0.28 -9.46 -26.07
N GLY A 94 -0.52 -9.80 -27.09
CA GLY A 94 -1.38 -10.98 -27.09
C GLY A 94 -0.63 -12.32 -27.02
N GLN A 95 0.70 -12.34 -27.22
CA GLN A 95 1.54 -13.53 -27.07
C GLN A 95 2.08 -13.71 -25.66
N LEU A 96 1.97 -12.69 -24.81
CA LEU A 96 2.45 -12.69 -23.45
C LEU A 96 1.27 -12.85 -22.48
N PRO A 97 1.38 -13.71 -21.45
CA PRO A 97 0.41 -13.73 -20.37
C PRO A 97 0.26 -12.33 -19.73
N PRO A 98 -0.88 -12.03 -19.08
CA PRO A 98 -0.96 -10.84 -18.26
C PRO A 98 0.01 -10.94 -17.07
N GLY A 99 0.78 -9.88 -16.81
CA GLY A 99 1.78 -9.85 -15.75
C GLY A 99 2.81 -8.75 -15.94
N ASN A 100 3.71 -8.63 -14.96
CA ASN A 100 4.85 -7.73 -15.06
C ASN A 100 6.06 -8.50 -15.57
N TYR A 101 6.72 -7.91 -16.55
CA TYR A 101 7.86 -8.48 -17.23
C TYR A 101 9.04 -7.52 -17.03
N PRO A 102 9.88 -7.76 -16.02
CA PRO A 102 11.10 -7.02 -15.86
C PRO A 102 12.07 -7.42 -16.98
N ILE A 103 12.61 -6.41 -17.65
CA ILE A 103 13.73 -6.48 -18.58
C ILE A 103 14.91 -5.80 -17.90
N TYR A 104 16.06 -6.44 -17.97
CA TYR A 104 17.33 -5.93 -17.53
C TYR A 104 18.25 -5.78 -18.74
N GLN A 105 19.06 -4.74 -18.74
CA GLN A 105 20.11 -4.55 -19.71
C GLN A 105 21.42 -4.19 -18.98
N ILE A 106 22.50 -4.85 -19.39
CA ILE A 106 23.85 -4.55 -18.93
C ILE A 106 24.81 -4.56 -20.12
N VAL A 107 25.96 -3.90 -19.97
CA VAL A 107 27.13 -4.10 -20.83
C VAL A 107 28.25 -4.65 -19.97
N THR A 108 28.90 -5.73 -20.40
CA THR A 108 30.10 -6.27 -19.75
C THR A 108 31.35 -5.93 -20.53
N VAL A 109 32.52 -6.02 -19.88
CA VAL A 109 33.80 -6.13 -20.61
C VAL A 109 33.73 -7.30 -21.61
N PRO A 110 34.41 -7.24 -22.77
CA PRO A 110 34.33 -8.31 -23.77
C PRO A 110 34.61 -9.70 -23.20
N LYS A 111 33.71 -10.65 -23.48
CA LYS A 111 33.67 -12.03 -22.95
C LYS A 111 33.48 -12.13 -21.43
N GLY A 112 33.05 -11.05 -20.78
CA GLY A 112 32.73 -11.02 -19.36
C GLY A 112 31.43 -11.77 -19.06
N ASP A 113 31.44 -12.60 -18.02
CA ASP A 113 30.23 -13.27 -17.52
C ASP A 113 29.23 -12.23 -17.01
N PRO A 114 28.00 -12.15 -17.58
CA PRO A 114 26.99 -11.19 -17.15
C PRO A 114 26.42 -11.48 -15.76
N LEU A 115 26.66 -12.67 -15.19
CA LEU A 115 26.24 -13.00 -13.83
C LEU A 115 27.24 -12.53 -12.76
N ASN A 116 28.38 -11.97 -13.16
CA ASN A 116 29.38 -11.42 -12.27
C ASN A 116 29.46 -9.88 -12.41
N VAL A 117 29.05 -9.17 -11.35
CA VAL A 117 28.99 -7.70 -11.29
C VAL A 117 30.34 -7.01 -11.56
N ASP A 118 31.46 -7.67 -11.28
CA ASP A 118 32.80 -7.12 -11.52
C ASP A 118 33.12 -6.97 -13.01
N ASN A 119 32.39 -7.70 -13.86
CA ASN A 119 32.52 -7.60 -15.31
C ASN A 119 31.67 -6.47 -15.90
N TRP A 120 30.76 -5.88 -15.12
CA TRP A 120 29.81 -4.89 -15.63
C TRP A 120 30.49 -3.53 -15.79
N ILE A 121 30.29 -2.93 -16.95
CA ILE A 121 30.70 -1.55 -17.20
C ILE A 121 29.84 -0.65 -16.30
N GLY A 122 30.48 0.14 -15.44
CA GLY A 122 29.79 0.94 -14.43
C GLY A 122 29.37 0.18 -13.15
N GLY A 123 29.73 -1.10 -13.00
CA GLY A 123 29.32 -1.93 -11.87
C GLY A 123 27.80 -1.99 -11.74
N MET A 124 27.26 -2.03 -10.52
CA MET A 124 25.80 -2.00 -10.32
C MET A 124 25.11 -0.77 -10.92
N GLY A 125 25.82 0.36 -11.06
CA GLY A 125 25.29 1.59 -11.64
C GLY A 125 25.07 1.50 -13.16
N GLY A 126 25.65 0.50 -13.84
CA GLY A 126 25.41 0.22 -15.26
C GLY A 126 24.27 -0.77 -15.53
N LEU A 127 23.59 -1.25 -14.47
CA LEU A 127 22.39 -2.07 -14.63
C LEU A 127 21.18 -1.20 -14.93
N ASN A 128 20.70 -1.32 -16.16
CA ASN A 128 19.43 -0.75 -16.54
C ASN A 128 18.32 -1.75 -16.31
N SER A 129 17.17 -1.27 -15.83
CA SER A 129 15.98 -2.09 -15.68
C SER A 129 14.76 -1.33 -16.14
N LEU A 130 13.86 -2.06 -16.79
CA LEU A 130 12.57 -1.59 -17.22
C LEU A 130 11.59 -2.69 -16.89
N SER A 131 10.51 -2.37 -16.20
CA SER A 131 9.37 -3.29 -16.13
C SER A 131 8.31 -2.77 -17.08
N PHE A 132 7.79 -3.67 -17.91
CA PHE A 132 6.55 -3.41 -18.62
C PHE A 132 5.50 -4.39 -18.11
N SER A 133 4.26 -3.93 -18.10
CA SER A 133 3.13 -4.75 -17.68
C SER A 133 2.36 -5.13 -18.94
N VAL A 134 2.16 -6.42 -19.16
CA VAL A 134 1.06 -6.86 -20.02
C VAL A 134 -0.15 -6.85 -19.11
N GLY A 135 -0.88 -5.74 -19.14
CA GLY A 135 -2.14 -5.58 -18.48
C GLY A 135 -3.20 -6.53 -19.03
N LEU A 136 -4.28 -6.65 -18.28
CA LEU A 136 -5.49 -7.36 -18.70
C LEU A 136 -6.26 -6.47 -19.70
N ARG A 137 -7.09 -7.09 -20.56
CA ARG A 137 -7.83 -6.46 -21.68
C ARG A 137 -8.24 -4.98 -21.46
N LYS A 138 -8.09 -4.11 -22.47
CA LYS A 138 -8.24 -2.64 -22.40
C LYS A 138 -9.60 -2.00 -22.74
N LYS A 139 -10.76 -2.64 -22.56
CA LYS A 139 -12.04 -1.94 -22.84
C LYS A 139 -12.47 -1.03 -21.68
N ALA A 140 -12.10 -1.38 -20.45
CA ALA A 140 -12.28 -0.56 -19.26
C ALA A 140 -11.09 -0.71 -18.31
N ARG A 141 -10.93 0.21 -17.35
CA ARG A 141 -9.98 0.09 -16.23
C ARG A 141 -10.69 -0.37 -14.98
N VAL A 142 -10.05 -1.26 -14.24
CA VAL A 142 -10.50 -1.67 -12.92
C VAL A 142 -9.55 -1.06 -11.90
N LEU A 143 -10.07 -0.16 -11.07
CA LEU A 143 -9.36 0.45 -9.96
C LEU A 143 -9.71 -0.35 -8.70
N ALA A 144 -8.96 -1.42 -8.44
CA ALA A 144 -9.16 -2.27 -7.25
C ALA A 144 -8.25 -1.84 -6.10
N PHE A 145 -8.78 -1.84 -4.88
CA PHE A 145 -8.06 -1.44 -3.68
C PHE A 145 -8.57 -2.17 -2.43
N ASN A 146 -7.66 -2.39 -1.48
CA ASN A 146 -8.01 -2.79 -0.12
C ASN A 146 -8.30 -1.53 0.74
N ASP A 147 -9.18 -1.65 1.74
CA ASP A 147 -9.73 -0.52 2.50
C ASP A 147 -8.89 -0.02 3.69
N LEU A 148 -7.89 -0.80 4.12
CA LEU A 148 -7.15 -0.55 5.37
C LEU A 148 -5.64 -0.68 5.23
N GLY A 149 -5.16 -1.59 4.40
CA GLY A 149 -3.76 -1.91 4.17
C GLY A 149 -3.30 -3.22 4.82
N MET A 150 -3.96 -3.68 5.90
CA MET A 150 -3.80 -5.04 6.45
C MET A 150 -4.90 -5.33 7.46
N HIS A 151 -5.47 -6.53 7.40
CA HIS A 151 -6.35 -7.05 8.44
C HIS A 151 -5.59 -7.99 9.39
N CYS A 152 -5.87 -7.94 10.68
CA CYS A 152 -5.27 -8.86 11.65
C CYS A 152 -6.29 -9.95 12.01
N ILE A 153 -5.83 -11.15 12.32
CA ILE A 153 -6.71 -12.27 12.70
C ILE A 153 -6.12 -13.02 13.88
N ASN A 154 -6.96 -13.64 14.69
CA ASN A 154 -6.51 -14.74 15.55
C ASN A 154 -6.08 -15.92 14.66
N SER A 155 -5.05 -16.68 15.05
CA SER A 155 -4.76 -17.95 14.36
C SER A 155 -5.70 -19.05 14.84
N ILE A 156 -6.12 -18.96 16.11
CA ILE A 156 -6.97 -19.91 16.83
C ILE A 156 -8.14 -19.20 17.50
N PHE A 157 -9.35 -19.75 17.36
CA PHE A 157 -10.62 -19.19 17.80
C PHE A 157 -11.27 -19.97 18.96
N SER A 158 -10.75 -21.14 19.31
CA SER A 158 -11.27 -21.99 20.39
C SER A 158 -11.23 -21.37 21.80
N ILE A 159 -10.36 -20.39 22.07
CA ILE A 159 -10.25 -19.75 23.40
C ILE A 159 -10.97 -18.39 23.43
N PHE A 160 -10.55 -17.46 22.59
CA PHE A 160 -11.24 -16.18 22.40
C PHE A 160 -11.04 -15.64 20.99
N ALA A 161 -11.86 -14.66 20.60
CA ALA A 161 -11.68 -13.88 19.37
C ALA A 161 -11.61 -12.39 19.66
N ILE A 162 -10.60 -11.73 19.10
CA ILE A 162 -10.53 -10.25 19.03
C ILE A 162 -11.20 -9.80 17.74
N ILE A 163 -10.78 -10.37 16.61
CA ILE A 163 -11.30 -10.10 15.27
C ILE A 163 -11.25 -11.37 14.41
N PRO A 164 -12.27 -11.59 13.56
CA PRO A 164 -12.41 -12.76 12.70
C PRO A 164 -11.49 -12.67 11.47
N PRO A 165 -11.33 -13.78 10.71
CA PRO A 165 -10.85 -13.70 9.34
C PRO A 165 -11.76 -12.79 8.53
N PHE A 166 -11.19 -11.71 8.01
CA PHE A 166 -11.92 -10.67 7.31
C PHE A 166 -10.96 -9.91 6.39
N ASN A 167 -11.42 -9.54 5.22
CA ASN A 167 -10.73 -8.56 4.39
C ASN A 167 -11.74 -7.94 3.44
N THR A 168 -11.47 -6.72 3.00
CA THR A 168 -12.35 -6.00 2.09
C THR A 168 -11.58 -5.62 0.84
N ILE A 169 -12.19 -5.92 -0.31
CA ILE A 169 -11.73 -5.40 -1.60
C ILE A 169 -12.84 -4.55 -2.19
N ASN A 170 -12.50 -3.34 -2.57
CA ASN A 170 -13.37 -2.44 -3.31
C ASN A 170 -12.84 -2.27 -4.73
N ALA A 171 -13.73 -1.95 -5.67
CA ALA A 171 -13.35 -1.67 -7.04
C ALA A 171 -14.30 -0.68 -7.73
N GLN A 172 -13.71 0.22 -8.51
CA GLN A 172 -14.43 1.04 -9.48
C GLN A 172 -14.02 0.65 -10.90
N VAL A 173 -14.97 0.69 -11.84
CA VAL A 173 -14.69 0.42 -13.25
C VAL A 173 -14.83 1.71 -14.03
N VAL A 174 -13.78 2.08 -14.75
CA VAL A 174 -13.73 3.28 -15.58
C VAL A 174 -13.73 2.86 -17.05
N GLY A 175 -14.87 3.05 -17.71
CA GLY A 175 -15.01 2.97 -19.15
C GLY A 175 -14.74 4.33 -19.82
N GLN A 176 -14.98 4.40 -21.12
CA GLN A 176 -14.90 5.63 -21.89
C GLN A 176 -16.22 5.87 -22.63
N ASP A 177 -16.63 7.14 -22.75
CA ASP A 177 -17.74 7.53 -23.61
C ASP A 177 -17.32 7.66 -25.08
N SER A 178 -18.25 8.11 -25.94
CA SER A 178 -17.99 8.27 -27.38
C SER A 178 -16.92 9.31 -27.72
N ASP A 179 -16.66 10.26 -26.81
CA ASP A 179 -15.64 11.31 -26.97
C ASP A 179 -14.30 10.89 -26.33
N GLY A 180 -14.22 9.66 -25.80
CA GLY A 180 -13.04 9.12 -25.13
C GLY A 180 -12.87 9.62 -23.70
N LYS A 181 -13.87 10.29 -23.11
CA LYS A 181 -13.81 10.77 -21.73
C LYS A 181 -14.14 9.64 -20.74
N PRO A 182 -13.46 9.58 -19.59
CA PRO A 182 -13.72 8.57 -18.57
C PRO A 182 -15.14 8.64 -18.02
N LYS A 183 -15.76 7.47 -17.85
CA LYS A 183 -17.05 7.31 -17.19
C LYS A 183 -17.00 6.12 -16.23
N LEU A 184 -17.47 6.33 -15.00
CA LEU A 184 -17.70 5.24 -14.06
C LEU A 184 -18.85 4.34 -14.54
N LEU A 185 -18.58 3.03 -14.58
CA LEU A 185 -19.56 1.99 -14.89
C LEU A 185 -20.13 1.42 -13.59
N ASP A 186 -21.42 1.14 -13.62
CA ASP A 186 -22.20 0.60 -12.51
C ASP A 186 -22.84 -0.74 -12.90
N THR A 187 -23.79 -1.20 -12.09
CA THR A 187 -24.48 -2.48 -12.28
C THR A 187 -25.29 -2.58 -13.55
N ASP A 188 -25.58 -1.48 -14.25
CA ASP A 188 -26.32 -1.53 -15.52
C ASP A 188 -25.41 -1.98 -16.67
N GLN A 189 -24.11 -1.69 -16.59
CA GLN A 189 -23.16 -2.04 -17.65
C GLN A 189 -22.26 -3.23 -17.30
N VAL A 190 -21.89 -3.40 -16.03
CA VAL A 190 -20.86 -4.39 -15.65
C VAL A 190 -21.23 -5.27 -14.46
N GLU A 191 -20.63 -6.46 -14.45
CA GLU A 191 -20.54 -7.35 -13.29
C GLU A 191 -19.07 -7.54 -12.93
N LEU A 192 -18.73 -7.50 -11.64
CA LEU A 192 -17.36 -7.72 -11.17
C LEU A 192 -17.24 -9.04 -10.42
N ARG A 193 -16.09 -9.70 -10.60
CA ARG A 193 -15.73 -10.92 -9.87
C ARG A 193 -14.29 -10.84 -9.36
N TYR A 194 -14.03 -11.44 -8.20
CA TYR A 194 -12.68 -11.68 -7.71
C TYR A 194 -12.29 -13.15 -7.80
N SER A 195 -11.02 -13.43 -8.08
CA SER A 195 -10.44 -14.78 -8.10
C SER A 195 -9.05 -14.78 -7.46
N ALA A 196 -8.62 -15.93 -6.97
CA ALA A 196 -7.24 -16.09 -6.50
C ALA A 196 -6.26 -15.99 -7.67
N VAL A 197 -5.13 -15.34 -7.43
CA VAL A 197 -4.03 -15.23 -8.40
C VAL A 197 -2.71 -15.40 -7.67
N ALA A 198 -1.74 -16.02 -8.32
CA ALA A 198 -0.41 -16.14 -7.77
C ALA A 198 0.31 -14.78 -7.81
N ASP A 199 1.08 -14.48 -6.78
CA ASP A 199 2.00 -13.35 -6.80
C ASP A 199 3.24 -13.62 -7.68
N SER A 200 4.14 -12.63 -7.77
CA SER A 200 5.37 -12.74 -8.56
C SER A 200 6.32 -13.85 -8.09
N LYS A 201 6.13 -14.38 -6.87
CA LYS A 201 6.91 -15.49 -6.30
C LYS A 201 6.20 -16.83 -6.48
N GLY A 202 5.00 -16.85 -7.07
CA GLY A 202 4.20 -18.04 -7.29
C GLY A 202 3.33 -18.44 -6.10
N SER A 203 3.26 -17.64 -5.03
CA SER A 203 2.39 -17.92 -3.89
C SER A 203 0.94 -17.57 -4.24
N ILE A 204 0.02 -18.51 -4.04
CA ILE A 204 -1.42 -18.35 -4.31
C ILE A 204 -2.22 -18.78 -3.09
N ASN A 205 -3.26 -18.00 -2.77
CA ASN A 205 -4.15 -18.30 -1.66
C ASN A 205 -5.60 -18.34 -2.17
N SER A 206 -6.09 -19.54 -2.46
CA SER A 206 -7.43 -19.76 -3.02
C SER A 206 -8.43 -20.29 -2.01
N SER A 207 -7.94 -20.86 -0.90
CA SER A 207 -8.75 -21.48 0.15
C SER A 207 -8.34 -20.97 1.53
N SER A 208 -9.28 -20.92 2.45
CA SER A 208 -9.06 -20.65 3.87
C SER A 208 -9.38 -21.85 4.75
N VAL A 209 -10.07 -22.85 4.19
CA VAL A 209 -10.43 -24.10 4.86
C VAL A 209 -9.16 -24.86 5.28
N ALA A 210 -9.21 -25.48 6.47
CA ALA A 210 -8.11 -26.20 7.11
C ALA A 210 -6.89 -25.35 7.51
N LYS A 211 -6.91 -24.03 7.29
CA LYS A 211 -5.86 -23.08 7.71
C LYS A 211 -6.18 -22.37 9.04
N THR A 212 -7.39 -22.57 9.58
CA THR A 212 -7.88 -22.02 10.86
C THR A 212 -9.04 -22.87 11.39
N ASP A 213 -9.35 -22.76 12.69
CA ASP A 213 -10.49 -23.39 13.37
C ASP A 213 -11.75 -22.50 13.40
N PHE A 214 -11.71 -21.29 12.82
CA PHE A 214 -12.76 -20.27 12.86
C PHE A 214 -14.21 -20.81 12.73
N TRP A 215 -14.51 -21.56 11.67
CA TRP A 215 -15.87 -22.06 11.41
C TRP A 215 -16.41 -23.06 12.44
N GLN A 216 -15.54 -23.66 13.27
CA GLN A 216 -15.97 -24.52 14.37
C GLN A 216 -16.57 -23.71 15.53
N HIS A 217 -16.28 -22.40 15.57
CA HIS A 217 -16.58 -21.53 16.71
C HIS A 217 -17.49 -20.33 16.35
N THR A 218 -17.90 -20.19 15.09
CA THR A 218 -18.74 -19.08 14.60
C THR A 218 -20.08 -18.97 15.33
N GLN A 219 -20.72 -20.09 15.66
CA GLN A 219 -21.98 -20.07 16.41
C GLN A 219 -21.81 -19.53 17.83
N GLY A 220 -20.72 -19.91 18.51
CA GLY A 220 -20.43 -19.44 19.88
C GLY A 220 -19.94 -17.99 19.93
N LEU A 221 -19.12 -17.59 18.95
CA LEU A 221 -18.50 -16.27 18.91
C LEU A 221 -19.41 -15.20 18.29
N PHE A 222 -20.10 -15.52 17.19
CA PHE A 222 -20.85 -14.56 16.38
C PHE A 222 -22.34 -14.90 16.26
N GLY A 223 -22.80 -16.02 16.81
CA GLY A 223 -24.19 -16.46 16.69
C GLY A 223 -24.58 -16.87 15.27
N MET A 224 -23.60 -17.22 14.43
CA MET A 224 -23.78 -17.54 13.02
C MET A 224 -23.35 -18.98 12.72
N ASP A 225 -24.15 -19.69 11.92
CA ASP A 225 -23.83 -21.01 11.38
C ASP A 225 -23.25 -20.84 9.96
N LEU A 226 -21.96 -20.54 9.88
CA LEU A 226 -21.25 -20.29 8.62
C LEU A 226 -20.70 -21.58 8.01
N GLN A 227 -20.77 -21.70 6.68
CA GLN A 227 -20.10 -22.78 5.97
C GLN A 227 -18.57 -22.60 5.98
N PRO A 228 -17.77 -23.68 5.97
CA PRO A 228 -16.32 -23.56 5.79
C PRO A 228 -15.96 -22.73 4.55
N GLY A 229 -15.10 -21.73 4.74
CA GLY A 229 -14.70 -20.77 3.72
C GLY A 229 -15.67 -19.60 3.47
N GLU A 230 -16.79 -19.54 4.19
CA GLU A 230 -17.72 -18.39 4.20
C GLU A 230 -17.28 -17.35 5.23
N GLY A 231 -17.28 -16.09 4.84
CA GLY A 231 -17.03 -14.95 5.71
C GLY A 231 -18.31 -14.40 6.35
N LEU A 232 -18.16 -13.54 7.36
CA LEU A 232 -19.29 -12.98 8.11
C LEU A 232 -20.29 -12.16 7.27
N MET A 233 -19.87 -11.71 6.09
CA MET A 233 -20.72 -10.96 5.16
C MET A 233 -21.19 -11.81 3.96
N GLY A 234 -21.03 -13.14 4.03
CA GLY A 234 -21.49 -14.10 3.01
C GLY A 234 -20.58 -14.25 1.79
N PHE A 235 -19.42 -13.59 1.78
CA PHE A 235 -18.40 -13.76 0.75
C PHE A 235 -17.52 -14.97 1.03
N PHE A 236 -17.07 -15.64 -0.02
CA PHE A 236 -16.26 -16.86 0.09
C PHE A 236 -14.83 -16.65 -0.36
N MET A 237 -13.89 -17.43 0.18
CA MET A 237 -12.64 -17.64 -0.55
C MET A 237 -12.93 -18.37 -1.89
N PRO A 238 -12.23 -18.03 -2.99
CA PRO A 238 -12.57 -18.52 -4.33
C PRO A 238 -12.76 -20.04 -4.44
N ALA A 239 -11.88 -20.85 -3.85
CA ALA A 239 -11.97 -22.30 -3.93
C ALA A 239 -13.03 -22.91 -2.98
N ASP A 240 -13.47 -22.17 -1.97
CA ASP A 240 -14.25 -22.72 -0.86
C ASP A 240 -15.77 -22.64 -1.08
N ASN A 241 -16.25 -21.85 -2.05
CA ASN A 241 -17.69 -21.75 -2.30
C ASN A 241 -18.26 -23.10 -2.77
N PRO A 242 -19.11 -23.78 -1.98
CA PRO A 242 -19.58 -25.12 -2.30
C PRO A 242 -20.53 -25.17 -3.50
N LYS A 243 -21.17 -24.04 -3.83
CA LYS A 243 -22.11 -23.93 -4.95
C LYS A 243 -21.40 -23.55 -6.24
N ASN A 244 -20.47 -22.59 -6.15
CA ASN A 244 -19.77 -22.02 -7.29
C ASN A 244 -18.27 -21.83 -6.99
N PRO A 245 -17.44 -22.89 -7.00
CA PRO A 245 -16.00 -22.75 -6.84
C PRO A 245 -15.39 -21.91 -7.98
N GLY A 246 -14.41 -21.09 -7.66
CA GLY A 246 -13.72 -20.18 -8.58
C GLY A 246 -14.07 -18.72 -8.33
N ALA A 247 -14.23 -17.94 -9.40
CA ALA A 247 -14.44 -16.51 -9.30
C ALA A 247 -15.75 -16.17 -8.56
N GLN A 248 -15.68 -15.29 -7.56
CA GLN A 248 -16.79 -14.88 -6.70
C GLN A 248 -17.24 -13.45 -7.06
N PRO A 249 -18.54 -13.11 -6.95
CA PRO A 249 -19.03 -11.78 -7.31
C PRO A 249 -18.57 -10.71 -6.33
N LEU A 250 -18.47 -9.46 -6.79
CA LEU A 250 -18.50 -8.27 -5.94
C LEU A 250 -19.89 -7.63 -6.04
N HIS A 251 -20.36 -7.04 -4.94
CA HIS A 251 -21.66 -6.38 -4.89
C HIS A 251 -21.51 -4.85 -4.94
N TYR A 252 -22.37 -4.18 -5.72
CA TYR A 252 -22.34 -2.72 -5.81
C TYR A 252 -22.94 -2.08 -4.56
N LYS A 253 -22.16 -1.21 -3.92
CA LYS A 253 -22.59 -0.39 -2.79
C LYS A 253 -23.00 0.98 -3.32
N THR A 254 -24.30 1.18 -3.52
CA THR A 254 -24.84 2.44 -4.09
C THR A 254 -24.38 3.68 -3.34
N GLU A 255 -24.41 3.67 -2.00
CA GLU A 255 -23.97 4.80 -1.18
C GLU A 255 -22.47 5.09 -1.35
N ALA A 256 -21.67 4.03 -1.48
CA ALA A 256 -20.23 4.13 -1.66
C ALA A 256 -19.82 4.34 -3.12
N GLY A 257 -20.70 4.13 -4.11
CA GLY A 257 -20.42 4.33 -5.53
C GLY A 257 -19.32 3.43 -6.11
N TRP A 258 -19.19 2.21 -5.58
CA TRP A 258 -18.22 1.20 -6.03
C TRP A 258 -18.71 -0.22 -5.74
N PHE A 259 -18.06 -1.21 -6.35
CA PHE A 259 -18.25 -2.63 -6.05
C PHE A 259 -17.41 -3.05 -4.87
N SER A 260 -17.88 -4.00 -4.06
CA SER A 260 -17.25 -4.41 -2.82
C SER A 260 -17.44 -5.91 -2.56
N ALA A 261 -16.39 -6.54 -2.04
CA ALA A 261 -16.45 -7.84 -1.37
C ALA A 261 -15.95 -7.66 0.06
N ASP A 262 -16.88 -7.57 1.01
CA ASP A 262 -16.58 -7.40 2.43
C ASP A 262 -16.39 -8.75 3.11
N GLY A 263 -15.48 -8.83 4.06
CA GLY A 263 -15.37 -10.00 4.92
C GLY A 263 -14.92 -11.27 4.21
N ILE A 264 -14.06 -11.14 3.20
CA ILE A 264 -13.37 -12.29 2.59
C ILE A 264 -12.55 -12.99 3.70
N PRO A 265 -12.77 -14.28 4.00
CA PRO A 265 -12.13 -14.95 5.14
C PRO A 265 -10.71 -15.45 4.79
N ILE A 266 -9.88 -14.58 4.22
CA ILE A 266 -8.50 -14.90 3.83
C ILE A 266 -7.58 -15.04 5.05
N THR A 267 -6.59 -15.92 4.98
CA THR A 267 -5.60 -16.19 6.03
C THR A 267 -4.18 -15.90 5.54
N PRO A 268 -3.16 -15.70 6.40
CA PRO A 268 -1.78 -15.43 5.96
C PRO A 268 -1.05 -16.70 5.50
N THR A 269 -1.76 -17.80 5.25
CA THR A 269 -1.18 -19.07 4.82
C THR A 269 -1.66 -19.39 3.42
N ASP A 270 -0.73 -19.59 2.50
CA ASP A 270 -1.03 -19.90 1.11
C ASP A 270 -1.46 -21.37 0.93
N ASP A 271 -1.80 -21.77 -0.30
CA ASP A 271 -2.30 -23.11 -0.58
C ASP A 271 -1.22 -24.21 -0.43
N ALA A 272 0.06 -23.83 -0.42
CA ALA A 272 1.18 -24.74 -0.14
C ALA A 272 1.53 -24.78 1.36
N GLY A 273 0.75 -24.13 2.21
CA GLY A 273 0.99 -24.06 3.65
C GLY A 273 2.11 -23.10 4.05
N GLN A 274 2.57 -22.23 3.14
CA GLN A 274 3.60 -21.25 3.41
C GLN A 274 3.00 -19.93 3.91
N LEU A 275 3.74 -19.21 4.74
CA LEU A 275 3.33 -17.89 5.20
C LEU A 275 3.41 -16.89 4.02
N ASN A 276 2.28 -16.28 3.70
CA ASN A 276 2.18 -15.12 2.82
C ASN A 276 1.20 -14.11 3.42
N ALA A 277 1.74 -13.04 4.02
CA ALA A 277 0.94 -11.97 4.62
C ALA A 277 0.36 -10.98 3.60
N TYR A 278 0.75 -11.10 2.32
CA TYR A 278 0.37 -10.19 1.24
C TYR A 278 -0.21 -10.96 0.04
N PRO A 279 -1.20 -11.84 0.24
CA PRO A 279 -1.78 -12.62 -0.86
C PRO A 279 -2.45 -11.69 -1.88
N MET A 280 -2.56 -12.17 -3.11
CA MET A 280 -3.12 -11.42 -4.23
C MET A 280 -4.48 -11.99 -4.66
N LEU A 281 -5.43 -11.11 -4.97
CA LEU A 281 -6.65 -11.46 -5.70
C LEU A 281 -6.72 -10.63 -6.99
N ARG A 282 -7.33 -11.20 -8.03
CA ARG A 282 -7.63 -10.52 -9.29
C ARG A 282 -9.08 -10.06 -9.28
N VAL A 283 -9.33 -8.78 -9.53
CA VAL A 283 -10.67 -8.25 -9.77
C VAL A 283 -10.89 -8.06 -11.27
N SER A 284 -11.93 -8.69 -11.81
CA SER A 284 -12.27 -8.67 -13.23
C SER A 284 -13.65 -8.08 -13.47
N ALA A 285 -13.77 -7.20 -14.45
CA ALA A 285 -15.02 -6.60 -14.89
C ALA A 285 -15.50 -7.23 -16.20
N TYR A 286 -16.74 -7.68 -16.20
CA TYR A 286 -17.40 -8.29 -17.35
C TYR A 286 -18.55 -7.40 -17.81
N ASP A 287 -18.72 -7.27 -19.12
CA ASP A 287 -19.90 -6.65 -19.70
C ASP A 287 -21.14 -7.48 -19.34
N LYS A 288 -22.17 -6.83 -18.81
CA LYS A 288 -23.35 -7.52 -18.28
C LYS A 288 -24.22 -8.16 -19.36
N GLN A 289 -24.18 -7.65 -20.59
CA GLN A 289 -25.02 -8.13 -21.69
C GLN A 289 -24.37 -9.29 -22.45
N SER A 290 -23.09 -9.13 -22.79
CA SER A 290 -22.33 -10.06 -23.62
C SER A 290 -21.52 -11.07 -22.80
N GLY A 291 -21.23 -10.79 -21.53
CA GLY A 291 -20.31 -11.57 -20.69
C GLY A 291 -18.84 -11.39 -21.07
N GLU A 292 -18.51 -10.43 -21.94
CA GLU A 292 -17.14 -10.18 -22.36
C GLU A 292 -16.29 -9.60 -21.20
N LEU A 293 -15.08 -10.10 -21.00
CA LEU A 293 -14.10 -9.47 -20.11
C LEU A 293 -13.69 -8.09 -20.66
N LEU A 294 -14.01 -7.03 -19.92
CA LEU A 294 -13.71 -5.64 -20.29
C LEU A 294 -12.36 -5.16 -19.76
N GLY A 295 -11.96 -5.66 -18.59
CA GLY A 295 -10.70 -5.32 -17.95
C GLY A 295 -10.57 -5.97 -16.58
N ALA A 296 -9.36 -5.94 -16.02
CA ALA A 296 -9.08 -6.49 -14.70
C ALA A 296 -7.81 -5.86 -14.11
N SER A 297 -7.66 -6.01 -12.79
CA SER A 297 -6.47 -5.59 -12.04
C SER A 297 -6.23 -6.53 -10.88
N ASP A 298 -4.97 -6.76 -10.55
CA ASP A 298 -4.58 -7.52 -9.36
C ASP A 298 -4.40 -6.57 -8.18
N VAL A 299 -4.89 -6.99 -7.02
CA VAL A 299 -4.87 -6.22 -5.77
C VAL A 299 -4.37 -7.10 -4.64
N VAL A 300 -3.54 -6.51 -3.78
CA VAL A 300 -3.06 -7.18 -2.56
C VAL A 300 -4.15 -7.18 -1.50
N VAL A 301 -4.25 -8.27 -0.74
CA VAL A 301 -5.31 -8.51 0.25
C VAL A 301 -4.66 -8.89 1.58
N PRO A 302 -3.97 -7.94 2.24
CA PRO A 302 -2.98 -8.25 3.27
C PRO A 302 -3.64 -8.70 4.55
N VAL A 303 -3.09 -9.74 5.16
CA VAL A 303 -3.63 -10.37 6.36
C VAL A 303 -2.50 -10.89 7.24
N SER A 304 -2.66 -10.86 8.56
CA SER A 304 -1.63 -11.35 9.49
C SER A 304 -2.20 -11.92 10.78
N THR A 305 -1.57 -12.99 11.27
CA THR A 305 -1.77 -13.57 12.61
C THR A 305 -0.77 -13.04 13.64
N GLU A 306 0.08 -12.07 13.25
CA GLU A 306 1.14 -11.53 14.10
C GLU A 306 0.54 -10.63 15.20
N VAL A 307 0.17 -11.25 16.32
CA VAL A 307 -0.31 -10.57 17.54
C VAL A 307 0.56 -10.99 18.72
N GLY A 308 1.41 -10.08 19.20
CA GLY A 308 2.48 -10.38 20.16
C GLY A 308 2.06 -10.48 21.64
N CYS A 309 0.84 -10.91 21.95
CA CYS A 309 0.34 -11.04 23.33
C CYS A 309 1.21 -11.97 24.19
N ASN A 310 1.77 -13.00 23.57
CA ASN A 310 2.65 -13.97 24.18
C ASN A 310 3.93 -13.38 24.79
N ASN A 311 4.39 -12.22 24.32
CA ASN A 311 5.59 -11.58 24.86
C ASN A 311 5.44 -11.17 26.34
N CYS A 312 4.21 -11.11 26.86
CA CYS A 312 3.95 -10.74 28.24
C CYS A 312 3.00 -11.71 28.96
N HIS A 313 2.08 -12.36 28.24
CA HIS A 313 1.04 -13.22 28.81
C HIS A 313 1.38 -14.72 28.79
N ALA A 314 2.50 -15.13 28.20
CA ALA A 314 2.96 -16.51 28.31
C ALA A 314 3.37 -16.83 29.77
N THR A 315 3.25 -18.08 30.17
CA THR A 315 3.50 -18.47 31.56
C THR A 315 4.95 -18.21 31.95
N GLY A 316 5.15 -17.48 33.05
CA GLY A 316 6.47 -17.03 33.52
C GLY A 316 6.84 -15.61 33.04
N GLU A 317 6.14 -15.07 32.06
CA GLU A 317 6.33 -13.69 31.60
C GLU A 317 5.61 -12.68 32.51
N MET A 318 5.88 -11.39 32.29
CA MET A 318 5.54 -10.33 33.23
C MET A 318 4.05 -10.21 33.61
N ALA A 319 3.12 -10.66 32.75
CA ALA A 319 1.68 -10.64 33.01
C ALA A 319 1.13 -12.00 33.48
N ALA A 320 1.96 -13.04 33.52
CA ALA A 320 1.59 -14.39 33.97
C ALA A 320 2.71 -15.01 34.85
N ASN A 321 3.20 -14.25 35.83
CA ASN A 321 4.24 -14.67 36.78
C ASN A 321 3.84 -14.56 38.25
N ASN A 322 2.61 -14.13 38.56
CA ASN A 322 2.15 -14.05 39.94
C ASN A 322 2.01 -15.47 40.53
N PRO A 323 2.78 -15.86 41.58
CA PRO A 323 2.75 -17.21 42.13
C PRO A 323 1.46 -17.55 42.87
N ALA A 324 0.60 -16.56 43.17
CA ALA A 324 -0.71 -16.78 43.77
C ALA A 324 -1.77 -17.26 42.76
N ILE A 325 -1.48 -17.17 41.46
CA ILE A 325 -2.38 -17.56 40.38
C ILE A 325 -1.84 -18.81 39.70
N THR A 326 -2.72 -19.78 39.46
CA THR A 326 -2.39 -20.99 38.69
C THR A 326 -2.46 -20.67 37.20
N TRP A 327 -1.29 -20.48 36.58
CA TRP A 327 -1.17 -20.22 35.14
C TRP A 327 -1.16 -21.52 34.33
N ILE A 328 -1.53 -21.42 33.05
CA ILE A 328 -1.57 -22.56 32.13
C ILE A 328 -0.16 -23.10 31.88
N SER A 329 0.05 -24.40 32.10
CA SER A 329 1.35 -25.03 31.84
C SER A 329 1.51 -25.42 30.37
N ASN A 330 2.73 -25.78 29.97
CA ASN A 330 2.96 -26.36 28.65
C ASN A 330 2.30 -27.74 28.50
N ASP A 331 2.02 -28.45 29.60
CA ASP A 331 1.40 -29.77 29.59
C ASP A 331 -0.14 -29.73 29.49
N ASP A 332 -0.73 -28.52 29.42
CA ASP A 332 -2.17 -28.36 29.20
C ASP A 332 -2.60 -29.07 27.91
N PRO A 333 -3.67 -29.90 27.93
CA PRO A 333 -4.07 -30.68 26.77
C PRO A 333 -4.41 -29.85 25.52
N GLU A 334 -4.98 -28.65 25.67
CA GLU A 334 -5.31 -27.78 24.53
C GLU A 334 -4.07 -27.09 23.96
N VAL A 335 -3.07 -26.82 24.82
CA VAL A 335 -1.74 -26.38 24.36
C VAL A 335 -1.08 -27.51 23.58
N GLN A 336 -0.99 -28.72 24.15
CA GLN A 336 -0.36 -29.88 23.48
C GLN A 336 -1.09 -30.33 22.20
N ALA A 337 -2.37 -30.00 22.05
CA ALA A 337 -3.12 -30.27 20.82
C ALA A 337 -2.66 -29.43 19.61
N GLN A 338 -1.95 -28.31 19.85
CA GLN A 338 -1.49 -27.44 18.76
C GLN A 338 -0.24 -27.99 18.06
N LYS A 339 -0.23 -27.83 16.73
CA LYS A 339 0.72 -28.51 15.82
C LYS A 339 2.13 -27.91 15.83
N ASP A 340 2.27 -26.65 16.26
CA ASP A 340 3.51 -25.90 16.22
C ASP A 340 3.66 -25.01 17.47
N SER A 341 4.89 -24.61 17.76
CA SER A 341 5.22 -23.86 18.97
C SER A 341 4.61 -22.46 19.02
N PHE A 342 4.34 -21.84 17.86
CA PHE A 342 3.69 -20.54 17.82
C PHE A 342 2.24 -20.66 18.27
N SER A 343 1.50 -21.61 17.70
CA SER A 343 0.13 -21.96 18.06
C SER A 343 -0.01 -22.40 19.52
N GLN A 344 0.94 -23.21 20.02
CA GLN A 344 1.00 -23.62 21.45
C GLN A 344 1.09 -22.41 22.38
N LEU A 345 1.99 -21.48 22.05
CA LEU A 345 2.23 -20.29 22.85
C LEU A 345 1.05 -19.31 22.75
N GLU A 346 0.40 -19.21 21.60
CA GLU A 346 -0.83 -18.44 21.44
C GLU A 346 -1.94 -18.97 22.36
N VAL A 347 -2.25 -20.27 22.34
CA VAL A 347 -3.28 -20.87 23.22
C VAL A 347 -2.97 -20.65 24.69
N GLN A 348 -1.73 -20.89 25.11
CA GLN A 348 -1.33 -20.65 26.51
C GLN A 348 -1.55 -19.18 26.91
N SER A 349 -1.10 -18.25 26.06
CA SER A 349 -1.23 -16.82 26.31
C SER A 349 -2.69 -16.37 26.32
N GLN A 350 -3.51 -16.89 25.40
CA GLN A 350 -4.94 -16.58 25.32
C GLN A 350 -5.67 -17.03 26.60
N LYS A 351 -5.41 -18.25 27.08
CA LYS A 351 -5.99 -18.75 28.33
C LYS A 351 -5.52 -17.96 29.55
N ASN A 352 -4.22 -17.63 29.63
CA ASN A 352 -3.68 -16.79 30.71
C ASN A 352 -4.30 -15.38 30.73
N ILE A 353 -4.63 -14.82 29.57
CA ILE A 353 -5.38 -13.54 29.49
C ILE A 353 -6.76 -13.68 30.12
N LEU A 354 -7.49 -14.79 29.87
CA LEU A 354 -8.80 -15.01 30.49
C LEU A 354 -8.68 -15.21 32.01
N ILE A 355 -7.68 -15.96 32.49
CA ILE A 355 -7.40 -16.11 33.93
C ILE A 355 -7.13 -14.75 34.59
N LEU A 356 -6.28 -13.93 33.97
CA LEU A 356 -5.97 -12.60 34.49
C LEU A 356 -7.20 -11.69 34.47
N HIS A 357 -8.03 -11.78 33.43
CA HIS A 357 -9.28 -11.04 33.34
C HIS A 357 -10.26 -11.45 34.45
N ASP A 358 -10.42 -12.75 34.69
CA ASP A 358 -11.27 -13.30 35.75
C ASP A 358 -10.83 -12.80 37.13
N GLU A 359 -9.53 -12.87 37.43
CA GLU A 359 -8.96 -12.39 38.69
C GLU A 359 -9.17 -10.88 38.88
N GLN A 360 -8.91 -10.07 37.84
CA GLN A 360 -8.96 -8.61 37.97
C GLN A 360 -10.36 -8.03 37.88
N GLN A 361 -11.27 -8.67 37.16
CA GLN A 361 -12.60 -8.15 36.85
C GLN A 361 -13.73 -8.93 37.53
N GLY A 362 -13.42 -10.00 38.25
CA GLY A 362 -14.40 -10.86 38.91
C GLY A 362 -15.31 -11.60 37.91
N THR A 363 -14.74 -12.01 36.77
CA THR A 363 -15.45 -12.78 35.74
C THR A 363 -15.15 -14.29 35.86
N ASP A 364 -15.78 -15.10 35.00
CA ASP A 364 -15.55 -16.55 34.90
C ASP A 364 -15.45 -16.97 33.42
N LEU A 365 -14.68 -16.18 32.66
CA LEU A 365 -14.51 -16.32 31.21
C LEU A 365 -13.72 -17.56 30.83
N GLN A 366 -12.80 -18.02 31.69
CA GLN A 366 -12.03 -19.25 31.42
C GLN A 366 -12.93 -20.48 31.26
N ASN A 367 -14.10 -20.49 31.90
CA ASN A 367 -15.09 -21.56 31.82
C ASN A 367 -16.19 -21.29 30.79
N GLN A 368 -16.03 -20.23 29.99
CA GLN A 368 -17.02 -19.77 28.99
C GLN A 368 -16.37 -19.61 27.60
N THR A 369 -15.32 -20.37 27.31
CA THR A 369 -14.66 -20.36 26.00
C THR A 369 -15.54 -21.05 24.93
N PRO A 370 -15.50 -20.59 23.66
CA PRO A 370 -14.74 -19.44 23.18
C PRO A 370 -15.40 -18.08 23.53
N VAL A 371 -14.59 -17.10 23.91
CA VAL A 371 -15.07 -15.75 24.29
C VAL A 371 -14.91 -14.75 23.15
N LEU A 372 -15.98 -14.09 22.72
CA LEU A 372 -15.85 -12.90 21.86
C LEU A 372 -15.64 -11.67 22.75
N CYS A 373 -14.47 -11.02 22.69
CA CYS A 373 -14.20 -9.83 23.51
C CYS A 373 -15.24 -8.72 23.27
N ALA A 374 -15.66 -8.60 22.01
CA ALA A 374 -16.67 -7.63 21.59
C ALA A 374 -18.07 -7.90 22.13
N SER A 375 -18.37 -9.09 22.69
CA SER A 375 -19.67 -9.35 23.35
C SER A 375 -19.93 -8.40 24.53
N CYS A 376 -18.87 -8.01 25.24
CA CYS A 376 -18.92 -7.07 26.37
C CYS A 376 -18.30 -5.71 26.04
N HIS A 377 -17.22 -5.68 25.26
CA HIS A 377 -16.47 -4.45 24.96
C HIS A 377 -16.71 -3.99 23.53
N TYR A 378 -17.55 -2.98 23.33
CA TYR A 378 -17.91 -2.51 21.98
C TYR A 378 -16.70 -2.34 21.06
N SER A 379 -16.76 -2.94 19.87
CA SER A 379 -15.75 -2.79 18.82
C SER A 379 -16.41 -2.26 17.57
N PHE A 380 -16.04 -1.05 17.16
CA PHE A 380 -16.52 -0.43 15.91
C PHE A 380 -16.18 -1.28 14.67
N ALA A 381 -15.04 -1.97 14.68
CA ALA A 381 -14.64 -2.85 13.58
C ALA A 381 -15.56 -4.07 13.41
N LEU A 382 -16.33 -4.43 14.47
CA LEU A 382 -17.28 -5.53 14.45
C LEU A 382 -18.75 -5.06 14.45
N ASP A 383 -18.98 -3.75 14.40
CA ASP A 383 -20.33 -3.20 14.15
C ASP A 383 -20.61 -3.17 12.64
N LEU A 384 -20.69 -4.36 12.05
CA LEU A 384 -20.87 -4.55 10.61
C LEU A 384 -22.17 -3.94 10.07
N THR A 385 -23.14 -3.66 10.96
CA THR A 385 -24.46 -3.10 10.63
C THR A 385 -24.61 -1.61 10.94
N GLY A 386 -23.62 -0.99 11.61
CA GLY A 386 -23.72 0.39 12.09
C GLY A 386 -24.77 0.59 13.20
N GLY A 387 -25.12 -0.47 13.92
CA GLY A 387 -26.18 -0.46 14.93
C GLY A 387 -25.76 0.14 16.27
N GLY A 388 -24.47 0.42 16.46
CA GLY A 388 -23.91 0.91 17.71
C GLY A 388 -23.88 -0.14 18.82
N PRO A 389 -23.42 0.23 20.03
CA PRO A 389 -23.28 -0.70 21.16
C PRO A 389 -24.63 -1.28 21.60
N GLN A 390 -24.66 -2.58 21.88
CA GLN A 390 -25.82 -3.34 22.33
C GLN A 390 -25.57 -4.04 23.68
N GLY A 391 -26.63 -4.28 24.45
CA GLY A 391 -26.54 -5.01 25.72
C GLY A 391 -25.49 -4.43 26.68
N GLN A 392 -24.57 -5.28 27.16
CA GLN A 392 -23.49 -4.90 28.08
C GLN A 392 -22.50 -3.89 27.49
N GLN A 393 -22.35 -3.84 26.16
CA GLN A 393 -21.46 -2.91 25.47
C GLN A 393 -21.79 -1.44 25.76
N LYS A 394 -23.05 -1.12 26.10
CA LYS A 394 -23.51 0.24 26.44
C LYS A 394 -22.95 0.75 27.77
N PHE A 395 -22.53 -0.17 28.65
CA PHE A 395 -22.15 0.14 30.04
C PHE A 395 -20.68 -0.20 30.32
N ARG A 396 -19.93 -0.65 29.32
CA ARG A 396 -18.52 -1.01 29.42
C ARG A 396 -17.68 -0.11 28.52
N PRO A 397 -16.41 0.17 28.87
CA PRO A 397 -15.50 0.83 27.93
C PRO A 397 -15.35 -0.01 26.66
N THR A 398 -15.12 0.66 25.54
CA THR A 398 -14.88 0.03 24.23
C THR A 398 -13.65 -0.88 24.23
N ALA A 399 -13.58 -1.82 23.29
CA ALA A 399 -12.44 -2.72 23.13
C ALA A 399 -11.11 -1.95 23.00
N SER A 400 -11.10 -0.87 22.22
CA SER A 400 -9.91 -0.02 22.07
C SER A 400 -9.51 0.66 23.39
N GLN A 401 -10.47 1.14 24.18
CA GLN A 401 -10.17 1.76 25.47
C GLN A 401 -9.56 0.76 26.44
N VAL A 402 -10.15 -0.43 26.59
CA VAL A 402 -9.63 -1.43 27.54
C VAL A 402 -8.27 -1.99 27.13
N MET A 403 -8.00 -2.12 25.82
CA MET A 403 -6.69 -2.56 25.35
C MET A 403 -5.65 -1.45 25.52
N HIS A 404 -5.82 -0.30 24.89
CA HIS A 404 -4.74 0.69 24.83
C HIS A 404 -4.55 1.45 26.15
N LYS A 405 -5.64 1.82 26.85
CA LYS A 405 -5.51 2.59 28.09
C LYS A 405 -4.83 1.76 29.18
N THR A 406 -5.27 0.51 29.38
CA THR A 406 -4.69 -0.39 30.39
C THR A 406 -3.19 -0.57 30.16
N HIS A 407 -2.78 -0.96 28.96
CA HIS A 407 -1.37 -1.18 28.65
C HIS A 407 -0.54 0.11 28.65
N GLY A 408 -1.12 1.25 28.24
CA GLY A 408 -0.45 2.55 28.28
C GLY A 408 -0.25 3.11 29.69
N GLU A 409 -0.98 2.62 30.70
CA GLU A 409 -0.85 3.02 32.11
C GLU A 409 0.14 2.15 32.89
N LEU A 410 0.54 0.99 32.36
CA LEU A 410 1.51 0.11 33.01
C LEU A 410 2.88 0.77 33.17
N ARG A 411 3.50 0.56 34.34
CA ARG A 411 4.85 1.06 34.67
C ARG A 411 5.70 -0.06 35.25
N ASP A 412 7.01 -0.02 34.99
CA ASP A 412 8.00 -0.85 35.68
C ASP A 412 8.23 -0.34 37.12
N ALA A 413 9.07 -1.05 37.88
CA ALA A 413 9.42 -0.66 39.25
C ALA A 413 10.16 0.68 39.36
N ALA A 414 10.77 1.15 38.28
CA ALA A 414 11.44 2.45 38.19
C ALA A 414 10.48 3.57 37.74
N GLY A 415 9.22 3.25 37.42
CA GLY A 415 8.21 4.20 36.96
C GLY A 415 8.24 4.47 35.46
N ASN A 416 8.99 3.71 34.66
CA ASN A 416 8.99 3.86 33.20
C ASN A 416 7.79 3.12 32.57
N PRO A 417 7.21 3.61 31.46
CA PRO A 417 6.20 2.87 30.70
C PRO A 417 6.72 1.50 30.26
N ILE A 418 5.93 0.44 30.50
CA ILE A 418 6.24 -0.90 30.00
C ILE A 418 6.26 -0.90 28.46
N ILE A 419 5.26 -0.26 27.86
CA ILE A 419 5.21 -0.04 26.41
C ILE A 419 5.48 1.45 26.16
N PRO A 420 6.72 1.82 25.75
CA PRO A 420 7.04 3.20 25.46
C PRO A 420 6.28 3.69 24.21
N SER A 421 6.06 5.00 24.13
CA SER A 421 5.45 5.65 22.97
C SER A 421 6.13 6.98 22.68
N GLY A 422 6.20 7.35 21.41
CA GLY A 422 6.77 8.60 20.93
C GLY A 422 7.21 8.46 19.48
N ASN A 423 7.51 9.59 18.82
CA ASN A 423 7.94 9.57 17.43
C ASN A 423 9.38 9.04 17.27
N ASP A 424 10.19 9.13 18.32
CA ASP A 424 11.57 8.62 18.36
C ASP A 424 11.67 7.20 18.95
N VAL A 425 10.54 6.58 19.30
CA VAL A 425 10.50 5.22 19.82
C VAL A 425 10.30 4.27 18.65
N PRO A 426 11.20 3.29 18.42
CA PRO A 426 11.01 2.27 17.39
C PRO A 426 9.66 1.57 17.57
N VAL A 427 8.91 1.44 16.48
CA VAL A 427 7.54 0.89 16.51
C VAL A 427 7.50 -0.56 17.02
N GLU A 428 8.58 -1.30 16.84
CA GLU A 428 8.80 -2.67 17.32
C GLU A 428 8.77 -2.78 18.84
N LYS A 429 9.08 -1.67 19.54
CA LYS A 429 9.01 -1.56 21.00
C LYS A 429 7.69 -0.98 21.50
N SER A 430 6.81 -0.54 20.60
CA SER A 430 5.54 0.10 20.94
C SER A 430 4.35 -0.67 20.35
N CYS A 431 3.79 -0.16 19.25
CA CYS A 431 2.54 -0.62 18.64
C CYS A 431 2.63 -2.06 18.13
N TYR A 432 3.80 -2.45 17.61
CA TYR A 432 4.02 -3.80 17.08
C TYR A 432 4.23 -4.88 18.15
N ASN A 433 4.08 -4.55 19.43
CA ASN A 433 3.87 -5.58 20.44
C ASN A 433 2.50 -6.24 20.35
N CYS A 434 1.50 -5.55 19.77
CA CYS A 434 0.13 -6.05 19.65
C CYS A 434 -0.37 -6.05 18.19
N HIS A 435 0.02 -5.07 17.39
CA HIS A 435 -0.34 -5.00 15.98
C HIS A 435 0.69 -5.71 15.09
N PRO A 436 0.27 -6.28 13.95
CA PRO A 436 1.19 -6.91 13.01
C PRO A 436 2.23 -5.92 12.49
N GLY A 437 3.51 -6.28 12.50
CA GLY A 437 4.49 -5.33 12.00
C GLY A 437 5.97 -5.61 12.21
N LYS A 438 6.36 -6.41 13.21
CA LYS A 438 7.77 -6.81 13.40
C LYS A 438 8.25 -7.63 12.19
N THR A 439 7.35 -8.42 11.60
CA THR A 439 7.62 -9.18 10.37
C THR A 439 6.73 -8.72 9.22
N THR A 440 5.43 -8.60 9.45
CA THR A 440 4.42 -8.41 8.40
C THR A 440 4.12 -6.95 8.05
N GLN A 441 4.81 -5.98 8.67
CA GLN A 441 4.77 -4.55 8.33
C GLN A 441 3.37 -4.02 7.94
N CYS A 442 2.43 -3.99 8.89
CA CYS A 442 1.08 -3.45 8.65
C CYS A 442 1.13 -2.05 8.03
N GLN A 443 2.00 -1.17 8.55
CA GLN A 443 2.35 0.08 7.89
C GLN A 443 3.54 -0.14 6.94
N ARG A 444 3.33 0.18 5.67
CA ARG A 444 4.33 0.18 4.60
C ARG A 444 4.00 1.29 3.59
N GLY A 445 4.63 1.30 2.43
CA GLY A 445 4.37 2.33 1.42
C GLY A 445 5.09 3.64 1.69
N ALA A 446 4.65 4.70 1.00
CA ALA A 446 5.34 5.98 0.91
C ALA A 446 5.59 6.65 2.27
N MET A 447 4.63 6.54 3.21
CA MET A 447 4.75 7.13 4.54
C MET A 447 5.81 6.42 5.40
N LYS A 448 5.90 5.09 5.32
CA LYS A 448 6.95 4.33 6.01
C LYS A 448 8.33 4.63 5.41
N THR A 449 8.41 4.75 4.09
CA THR A 449 9.66 5.08 3.37
C THR A 449 10.31 6.39 3.84
N VAL A 450 9.51 7.39 4.22
CA VAL A 450 10.01 8.67 4.75
C VAL A 450 10.15 8.68 6.28
N GLY A 451 10.07 7.51 6.92
CA GLY A 451 10.29 7.33 8.36
C GLY A 451 9.15 7.78 9.25
N LEU A 452 7.90 7.82 8.75
CA LEU A 452 6.74 8.02 9.63
C LEU A 452 6.35 6.70 10.29
N GLU A 453 6.25 6.73 11.61
CA GLU A 453 5.79 5.61 12.43
C GLU A 453 4.35 5.86 12.94
N CYS A 454 3.72 4.82 13.50
CA CYS A 454 2.33 4.87 13.95
C CYS A 454 2.02 6.06 14.88
N THR A 455 2.95 6.39 15.78
CA THR A 455 2.81 7.46 16.76
C THR A 455 2.73 8.84 16.12
N ALA A 456 3.36 9.05 14.97
CA ALA A 456 3.30 10.33 14.24
C ALA A 456 1.87 10.66 13.79
N CYS A 457 1.04 9.64 13.55
CA CYS A 457 -0.33 9.79 13.11
C CYS A 457 -1.33 9.63 14.28
N HIS A 458 -1.16 8.58 15.08
CA HIS A 458 -2.15 8.15 16.07
C HIS A 458 -1.87 8.64 17.51
N GLY A 459 -0.65 9.09 17.79
CA GLY A 459 -0.16 9.29 19.15
C GLY A 459 0.17 7.97 19.87
N GLY A 460 0.41 8.06 21.18
CA GLY A 460 0.70 6.89 22.01
C GLY A 460 -0.54 6.10 22.43
N LEU A 461 -0.33 4.97 23.12
CA LEU A 461 -1.39 4.10 23.65
C LEU A 461 -2.48 4.85 24.42
N LEU A 462 -2.11 5.83 25.24
CA LEU A 462 -3.06 6.62 26.02
C LEU A 462 -3.92 7.55 25.14
N ALA A 463 -3.36 8.07 24.05
CA ALA A 463 -4.09 8.88 23.07
C ALA A 463 -5.10 8.03 22.30
N VAL A 464 -4.66 6.87 21.80
CA VAL A 464 -5.52 5.89 21.08
C VAL A 464 -6.59 5.31 22.00
N GLY A 465 -6.24 5.03 23.25
CA GLY A 465 -7.16 4.59 24.31
C GLY A 465 -8.08 5.68 24.84
N GLY A 466 -7.99 6.91 24.30
CA GLY A 466 -8.94 7.98 24.60
C GLY A 466 -8.84 8.52 26.03
N LYS A 467 -7.66 8.45 26.66
CA LYS A 467 -7.42 8.97 28.01
C LYS A 467 -7.57 10.47 28.09
N PHE A 468 -7.13 11.18 27.05
CA PHE A 468 -7.13 12.63 26.98
C PHE A 468 -8.28 13.10 26.07
N PRO A 469 -8.98 14.19 26.42
CA PRO A 469 -10.00 14.76 25.56
C PRO A 469 -9.37 15.35 24.29
N LEU A 470 -10.04 15.18 23.15
CA LEU A 470 -9.62 15.81 21.90
C LEU A 470 -9.65 17.33 22.01
N LEU A 471 -8.68 18.00 21.42
CA LEU A 471 -8.65 19.45 21.26
C LEU A 471 -9.63 19.88 20.16
N GLN A 472 -9.91 21.19 20.11
CA GLN A 472 -10.78 21.77 19.08
C GLN A 472 -10.28 21.44 17.67
N GLY A 473 -11.18 20.99 16.80
CA GLY A 473 -10.92 20.50 15.45
C GLY A 473 -10.43 19.04 15.38
N GLY A 474 -10.21 18.39 16.53
CA GLY A 474 -9.64 17.04 16.58
C GLY A 474 -10.58 15.95 16.12
N SER A 475 -11.87 16.02 16.47
CA SER A 475 -12.88 15.03 16.07
C SER A 475 -13.28 15.18 14.61
N ILE A 476 -13.50 14.05 13.92
CA ILE A 476 -13.67 14.02 12.44
C ILE A 476 -14.80 14.95 11.97
N ASP A 477 -15.85 15.08 12.78
CA ASP A 477 -17.08 15.84 12.53
C ASP A 477 -17.21 17.12 13.38
N GLY A 478 -16.22 17.43 14.23
CA GLY A 478 -16.25 18.57 15.15
C GLY A 478 -17.26 18.45 16.30
N THR A 479 -18.03 17.36 16.40
CA THR A 479 -19.08 17.18 17.42
C THR A 479 -18.57 16.53 18.71
N HIS A 480 -17.32 16.06 18.70
CA HIS A 480 -16.69 15.30 19.78
C HIS A 480 -15.43 15.94 20.35
N ASP A 481 -15.16 17.20 20.00
CA ASP A 481 -14.08 17.97 20.62
C ASP A 481 -14.36 18.18 22.12
N GLY A 482 -13.31 18.19 22.92
CA GLY A 482 -13.39 18.23 24.38
C GLY A 482 -13.82 16.91 25.03
N LYS A 483 -14.01 15.84 24.24
CA LYS A 483 -14.39 14.49 24.72
C LYS A 483 -13.35 13.45 24.34
N THR A 484 -13.48 12.26 24.90
CA THR A 484 -12.68 11.09 24.55
C THR A 484 -12.80 10.74 23.06
N ARG A 485 -11.67 10.46 22.43
CA ARG A 485 -11.56 9.92 21.06
C ARG A 485 -12.51 8.74 20.85
N ARG A 486 -13.29 8.76 19.76
CA ARG A 486 -14.09 7.62 19.30
C ARG A 486 -13.21 6.69 18.44
N PRO A 487 -12.94 5.44 18.89
CA PRO A 487 -12.15 4.49 18.11
C PRO A 487 -12.76 4.25 16.73
N TRP A 488 -11.93 4.07 15.70
CA TRP A 488 -12.34 3.88 14.29
C TRP A 488 -13.18 5.02 13.69
N VAL A 489 -13.42 6.11 14.44
CA VAL A 489 -14.14 7.29 13.98
C VAL A 489 -13.26 8.52 13.93
N ASP A 490 -12.64 8.87 15.06
CA ASP A 490 -11.70 9.99 15.16
C ASP A 490 -10.28 9.50 14.81
N LEU A 491 -10.04 9.37 13.51
CA LEU A 491 -8.82 8.86 12.90
C LEU A 491 -7.90 9.99 12.39
N PRO A 492 -6.60 9.69 12.15
CA PRO A 492 -5.70 10.62 11.48
C PRO A 492 -6.25 11.01 10.09
N ARG A 493 -5.84 12.19 9.63
CA ARG A 493 -6.33 12.78 8.37
C ARG A 493 -5.18 13.13 7.44
N CYS A 494 -5.39 13.02 6.13
CA CYS A 494 -4.37 13.37 5.13
C CYS A 494 -4.03 14.86 5.24
N GLN A 495 -5.06 15.69 5.37
CA GLN A 495 -4.91 17.13 5.57
C GLN A 495 -4.11 17.53 6.81
N SER A 496 -3.91 16.63 7.78
CA SER A 496 -3.11 16.95 8.96
C SER A 496 -1.62 17.05 8.65
N CYS A 497 -1.16 16.40 7.58
CA CYS A 497 0.23 16.50 7.12
C CYS A 497 0.35 17.16 5.74
N HIS A 498 -0.63 16.94 4.87
CA HIS A 498 -0.74 17.52 3.53
C HIS A 498 -1.60 18.79 3.59
N THR A 499 -1.05 19.82 4.24
CA THR A 499 -1.82 20.97 4.73
C THR A 499 -2.08 22.08 3.71
N GLY A 500 -1.81 21.79 2.43
CA GLY A 500 -1.89 22.75 1.34
C GLY A 500 -0.80 22.53 0.31
N ASP A 501 -0.38 23.62 -0.35
CA ASP A 501 0.54 23.60 -1.47
C ASP A 501 1.82 24.41 -1.19
N ALA A 502 2.66 24.60 -2.19
CA ALA A 502 3.97 25.23 -2.02
C ALA A 502 3.92 26.69 -1.57
N VAL A 503 2.78 27.38 -1.71
CA VAL A 503 2.64 28.80 -1.37
C VAL A 503 1.67 29.06 -0.24
N ASP A 504 0.72 28.15 -0.01
CA ASP A 504 -0.26 28.21 1.07
C ASP A 504 -0.41 26.85 1.76
N HIS A 505 0.20 26.72 2.94
CA HIS A 505 0.12 25.55 3.83
C HIS A 505 0.20 26.01 5.30
N LEU A 506 -0.14 25.12 6.25
CA LEU A 506 -0.12 25.48 7.67
C LEU A 506 1.29 25.87 8.12
N THR A 507 1.38 26.92 8.94
CA THR A 507 2.61 27.33 9.64
C THR A 507 2.27 27.63 11.10
N GLY A 508 3.27 27.56 11.98
CA GLY A 508 3.10 27.92 13.39
C GLY A 508 3.83 27.01 14.37
N GLU A 509 3.69 27.34 15.65
CA GLU A 509 4.33 26.64 16.76
C GLU A 509 3.77 25.22 16.94
N GLY A 510 4.64 24.28 17.31
CA GLY A 510 4.29 22.88 17.56
C GLY A 510 4.07 22.04 16.30
N LEU A 511 4.27 22.59 15.10
CA LEU A 511 4.29 21.85 13.85
C LEU A 511 5.71 21.34 13.55
N VAL A 512 5.83 20.08 13.12
CA VAL A 512 7.10 19.47 12.75
C VAL A 512 7.09 19.20 11.26
N PHE A 513 7.96 19.88 10.52
CA PHE A 513 8.02 19.79 9.05
C PHE A 513 8.94 18.67 8.57
N HIS A 514 8.62 18.15 7.40
CA HIS A 514 9.55 17.38 6.59
C HIS A 514 10.61 18.32 5.97
N GLU A 515 11.73 17.76 5.48
CA GLU A 515 12.82 18.52 4.88
C GLU A 515 12.41 19.34 3.63
N ASP A 516 11.29 19.01 3.01
CA ASP A 516 10.73 19.80 1.88
C ASP A 516 10.09 21.13 2.31
N GLY A 517 9.87 21.34 3.62
CA GLY A 517 9.30 22.57 4.15
C GLY A 517 7.80 22.79 3.84
N ILE A 518 7.09 21.80 3.29
CA ILE A 518 5.66 21.88 2.94
C ILE A 518 4.85 20.89 3.78
N ARG A 519 5.28 19.62 3.82
CA ARG A 519 4.56 18.54 4.48
C ARG A 519 4.94 18.46 5.96
N LEU A 520 4.00 18.08 6.82
CA LEU A 520 4.28 17.79 8.23
C LEU A 520 4.68 16.33 8.44
N LYS A 521 5.49 16.08 9.46
CA LYS A 521 5.90 14.75 9.93
C LYS A 521 5.05 14.21 11.07
N GLN A 522 3.98 14.90 11.45
CA GLN A 522 3.04 14.46 12.47
C GLN A 522 1.67 15.08 12.25
N ALA A 523 0.62 14.33 12.57
CA ALA A 523 -0.77 14.71 12.32
C ALA A 523 -1.37 15.64 13.39
N TYR A 524 -0.61 15.96 14.43
CA TYR A 524 -1.05 16.74 15.60
C TYR A 524 0.08 17.65 16.09
N LYS A 525 -0.23 18.59 16.99
CA LYS A 525 0.79 19.51 17.53
C LYS A 525 1.66 18.84 18.59
N THR A 526 2.95 19.18 18.63
CA THR A 526 3.82 18.79 19.74
C THR A 526 3.23 19.28 21.06
N GLY A 527 3.18 18.38 22.05
CA GLY A 527 2.58 18.65 23.36
C GLY A 527 1.09 18.32 23.47
N ASP A 528 0.42 17.94 22.37
CA ASP A 528 -0.94 17.42 22.43
C ASP A 528 -0.96 15.93 22.79
N GLU A 529 -1.28 15.62 24.05
CA GLU A 529 -1.35 14.25 24.56
C GLU A 529 -2.51 13.43 23.94
N SER A 530 -3.53 14.10 23.39
CA SER A 530 -4.69 13.44 22.76
C SER A 530 -4.43 13.04 21.30
N ALA A 531 -3.34 13.57 20.71
CA ALA A 531 -3.04 13.47 19.28
C ALA A 531 -4.23 13.86 18.39
N SER A 532 -4.78 15.05 18.63
CA SER A 532 -5.88 15.61 17.86
C SER A 532 -5.43 15.99 16.46
N ALA A 533 -6.09 15.41 15.45
CA ALA A 533 -5.77 15.62 14.05
C ALA A 533 -5.86 17.11 13.67
N LEU A 534 -4.87 17.62 12.94
CA LEU A 534 -4.84 18.99 12.43
C LEU A 534 -5.82 19.16 11.27
N LEU A 535 -6.41 20.35 11.17
CA LEU A 535 -7.24 20.80 10.05
C LEU A 535 -6.46 21.78 9.17
N ALA A 536 -6.42 21.51 7.87
CA ALA A 536 -5.84 22.43 6.89
C ALA A 536 -6.86 23.49 6.47
N ASN A 537 -6.40 24.71 6.17
CA ASN A 537 -7.22 25.73 5.50
C ASN A 537 -7.24 25.48 3.98
N ASN A 538 -6.07 25.23 3.40
CA ASN A 538 -5.94 24.82 2.01
C ASN A 538 -6.17 23.31 1.89
N LYS A 539 -7.28 22.94 1.24
CA LYS A 539 -7.74 21.54 1.10
C LYS A 539 -7.24 20.84 -0.18
N ARG A 540 -6.28 21.41 -0.92
CA ARG A 540 -5.83 20.87 -2.23
C ARG A 540 -5.53 19.36 -2.19
N PHE A 541 -4.90 18.88 -1.12
CA PHE A 541 -4.53 17.47 -0.93
C PHE A 541 -5.26 16.83 0.26
N ALA A 542 -6.35 17.44 0.71
CA ALA A 542 -7.17 16.90 1.79
C ALA A 542 -8.13 15.82 1.27
N GLU A 543 -8.46 14.88 2.14
CA GLU A 543 -9.67 14.06 1.99
C GLU A 543 -10.94 14.93 2.06
N ASN A 544 -12.11 14.38 1.73
CA ASN A 544 -13.36 15.15 1.77
C ASN A 544 -13.74 15.52 3.22
N ASP A 545 -14.44 16.65 3.40
CA ASP A 545 -14.82 17.12 4.73
C ASP A 545 -15.63 16.05 5.50
N ASN A 546 -15.33 15.92 6.79
CA ASN A 546 -15.94 14.97 7.72
C ASN A 546 -15.94 13.50 7.24
N THR A 547 -15.04 13.15 6.32
CA THR A 547 -14.97 11.84 5.68
C THR A 547 -13.56 11.28 5.80
N TRP A 548 -13.39 9.98 6.00
CA TRP A 548 -12.04 9.38 5.97
C TRP A 548 -11.52 9.30 4.55
N PHE A 549 -10.20 9.26 4.41
CA PHE A 549 -9.53 9.02 3.12
C PHE A 549 -10.08 7.79 2.39
N ARG A 550 -10.22 6.65 3.07
CA ARG A 550 -10.78 5.41 2.51
C ARG A 550 -12.23 5.52 2.00
N ASN A 551 -12.95 6.56 2.42
CA ASN A 551 -14.32 6.84 2.01
C ASN A 551 -14.44 8.08 1.10
N SER A 552 -13.32 8.76 0.83
CA SER A 552 -13.29 10.01 0.09
C SER A 552 -13.14 9.76 -1.41
N LYS A 553 -13.62 10.73 -2.18
CA LYS A 553 -13.58 10.71 -3.65
C LYS A 553 -13.10 12.06 -4.19
N GLY A 554 -12.49 12.00 -5.36
CA GLY A 554 -12.06 13.16 -6.14
C GLY A 554 -12.22 12.89 -7.63
N HIS A 555 -11.86 13.87 -8.47
CA HIS A 555 -11.74 13.70 -9.92
C HIS A 555 -12.90 12.92 -10.58
N ASN A 556 -14.11 13.48 -10.50
CA ASN A 556 -15.34 12.89 -11.01
C ASN A 556 -15.81 11.59 -10.30
N GLY A 557 -15.57 11.49 -8.99
CA GLY A 557 -16.10 10.42 -8.14
C GLY A 557 -15.20 9.20 -8.00
N ILE A 558 -13.94 9.29 -8.44
CA ILE A 558 -12.93 8.27 -8.22
C ILE A 558 -12.54 8.24 -6.74
N ALA A 559 -12.54 7.05 -6.14
CA ALA A 559 -12.12 6.82 -4.77
C ALA A 559 -10.64 7.14 -4.60
N CYS A 560 -10.28 7.83 -3.52
CA CYS A 560 -8.88 8.18 -3.26
C CYS A 560 -7.97 6.94 -3.22
N GLU A 561 -8.42 5.84 -2.62
CA GLU A 561 -7.68 4.57 -2.59
C GLU A 561 -7.46 3.95 -3.98
N GLY A 562 -8.34 4.20 -4.94
CA GLY A 562 -8.17 3.75 -6.32
C GLY A 562 -7.00 4.43 -7.04
N CYS A 563 -6.60 5.62 -6.60
CA CYS A 563 -5.43 6.34 -7.12
C CYS A 563 -4.17 6.16 -6.26
N HIS A 564 -4.33 6.09 -4.95
CA HIS A 564 -3.22 6.17 -3.99
C HIS A 564 -2.85 4.84 -3.32
N GLY A 565 -3.71 3.82 -3.40
CA GLY A 565 -3.61 2.60 -2.59
C GLY A 565 -4.22 2.75 -1.19
N SER A 566 -4.12 1.71 -0.38
CA SER A 566 -4.72 1.67 0.96
C SER A 566 -4.04 2.61 1.96
N THR A 567 -4.79 3.08 2.96
CA THR A 567 -4.30 4.05 3.96
C THR A 567 -2.95 3.68 4.61
N HIS A 568 -2.71 2.43 5.00
CA HIS A 568 -1.43 2.00 5.58
C HIS A 568 -0.40 1.46 4.56
N ALA A 569 -0.71 1.52 3.27
CA ALA A 569 0.13 1.00 2.19
C ALA A 569 0.12 1.92 0.94
N ILE A 570 0.00 3.24 1.16
CA ILE A 570 -0.02 4.24 0.08
C ILE A 570 1.18 4.06 -0.83
N TRP A 571 0.94 4.07 -2.14
CA TRP A 571 1.97 3.81 -3.13
C TRP A 571 2.95 4.98 -3.29
N PRO A 572 4.24 4.70 -3.58
CA PRO A 572 4.81 3.36 -3.78
C PRO A 572 5.28 2.70 -2.47
N ASN A 573 5.29 1.38 -2.45
CA ASN A 573 6.15 0.62 -1.54
C ASN A 573 7.61 0.72 -2.02
N ALA A 574 8.55 0.93 -1.08
CA ALA A 574 9.97 1.06 -1.38
C ALA A 574 10.59 -0.23 -1.93
N ASP A 575 10.06 -1.40 -1.53
CA ASP A 575 10.40 -2.65 -2.21
C ASP A 575 9.72 -2.66 -3.58
N VAL A 576 10.53 -2.57 -4.63
CA VAL A 576 10.08 -2.55 -6.02
C VAL A 576 9.30 -3.81 -6.41
N ASN A 577 9.53 -4.92 -5.73
CA ASN A 577 8.88 -6.20 -5.98
C ASN A 577 7.67 -6.44 -5.06
N ALA A 578 7.32 -5.48 -4.20
CA ALA A 578 6.17 -5.62 -3.31
C ALA A 578 4.87 -5.72 -4.10
N ASN A 579 4.01 -6.65 -3.66
CA ASN A 579 2.69 -6.88 -4.22
C ASN A 579 1.82 -5.61 -4.23
N ASP A 580 2.03 -4.68 -3.29
CA ASP A 580 1.35 -3.38 -3.27
C ASP A 580 1.54 -2.57 -4.56
N ASN A 581 2.72 -2.65 -5.17
CA ASN A 581 3.03 -1.84 -6.36
C ASN A 581 2.36 -2.38 -7.63
N LEU A 582 1.85 -3.62 -7.62
CA LEU A 582 1.37 -4.31 -8.83
C LEU A 582 0.18 -3.60 -9.48
N THR A 583 -0.80 -3.14 -8.70
CA THR A 583 -1.96 -2.43 -9.24
C THR A 583 -1.55 -1.16 -9.98
N ALA A 584 -0.67 -0.33 -9.40
CA ALA A 584 -0.15 0.86 -10.05
C ALA A 584 0.64 0.52 -11.32
N LEU A 585 1.50 -0.50 -11.26
CA LEU A 585 2.26 -0.97 -12.42
C LEU A 585 1.36 -1.43 -13.56
N GLN A 586 0.23 -2.09 -13.26
CA GLN A 586 -0.74 -2.54 -14.27
C GLN A 586 -1.57 -1.40 -14.86
N LEU A 587 -1.74 -0.30 -14.14
CA LEU A 587 -2.57 0.83 -14.57
C LEU A 587 -1.79 1.91 -15.34
N GLN A 588 -0.55 2.21 -14.93
CA GLN A 588 0.24 3.32 -15.49
C GLN A 588 1.68 2.95 -15.86
N GLY A 589 2.12 1.71 -15.60
CA GLY A 589 3.44 1.23 -16.03
C GLY A 589 4.59 1.57 -15.10
N HIS A 590 4.31 2.25 -13.99
CA HIS A 590 5.26 2.48 -12.91
C HIS A 590 4.56 2.45 -11.54
N ALA A 591 5.33 2.14 -10.51
CA ALA A 591 4.85 2.23 -9.13
C ALA A 591 4.63 3.70 -8.71
N GLY A 592 3.67 3.91 -7.82
CA GLY A 592 3.32 5.23 -7.27
C GLY A 592 1.83 5.52 -7.36
N THR A 593 1.42 6.68 -6.85
CA THR A 593 0.06 7.20 -7.07
C THR A 593 -0.23 7.28 -8.57
N ILE A 594 -1.45 6.95 -8.99
CA ILE A 594 -1.90 7.07 -10.38
C ILE A 594 -1.91 8.53 -10.79
N VAL A 595 -1.02 8.92 -11.70
CA VAL A 595 -0.87 10.29 -12.20
C VAL A 595 -0.90 10.38 -13.72
N GLU A 596 -0.69 9.26 -14.41
CA GLU A 596 -0.79 9.21 -15.88
C GLU A 596 -2.24 9.36 -16.33
N CYS A 597 -2.53 10.45 -17.05
CA CYS A 597 -3.91 10.77 -17.42
C CYS A 597 -4.49 9.73 -18.40
N ASP A 598 -3.65 9.15 -19.26
CA ASP A 598 -4.00 8.10 -20.21
C ASP A 598 -4.27 6.74 -19.55
N ALA A 599 -4.01 6.61 -18.24
CA ALA A 599 -4.49 5.48 -17.45
C ALA A 599 -6.01 5.35 -17.61
N CYS A 600 -6.77 6.46 -17.60
CA CYS A 600 -8.23 6.46 -17.74
C CYS A 600 -8.73 7.13 -19.03
N HIS A 601 -8.09 8.22 -19.47
CA HIS A 601 -8.52 8.98 -20.63
C HIS A 601 -8.06 8.35 -21.94
N ALA A 602 -8.88 8.43 -23.00
CA ALA A 602 -8.45 7.97 -24.31
C ALA A 602 -7.36 8.91 -24.87
N PRO A 603 -6.38 8.40 -25.64
CA PRO A 603 -5.40 9.23 -26.32
C PRO A 603 -6.07 10.36 -27.12
N GLY A 604 -5.63 11.60 -26.92
CA GLY A 604 -6.16 12.78 -27.60
C GLY A 604 -7.53 13.28 -27.13
N SER A 605 -8.22 12.59 -26.21
CA SER A 605 -9.52 13.03 -25.66
C SER A 605 -9.41 14.21 -24.69
N LEU A 606 -8.22 14.43 -24.13
CA LEU A 606 -7.97 15.46 -23.13
C LEU A 606 -7.51 16.78 -23.77
N PRO A 607 -8.24 17.88 -23.58
CA PRO A 607 -7.68 19.21 -23.82
C PRO A 607 -6.57 19.51 -22.80
N MET A 608 -5.72 20.49 -23.12
CA MET A 608 -4.79 21.03 -22.11
C MET A 608 -5.59 21.67 -20.98
N THR A 609 -5.24 21.36 -19.74
CA THR A 609 -5.96 21.82 -18.56
C THR A 609 -5.05 21.89 -17.34
N THR A 610 -5.44 22.65 -16.33
CA THR A 610 -4.91 22.65 -14.96
C THR A 610 -5.95 22.17 -13.94
N ASP A 611 -7.09 21.67 -14.41
CA ASP A 611 -8.24 21.25 -13.60
C ASP A 611 -8.21 19.74 -13.30
N GLY A 612 -7.04 19.11 -13.44
CA GLY A 612 -6.83 17.72 -13.06
C GLY A 612 -6.91 17.51 -11.54
N PRO A 613 -6.75 16.27 -11.08
CA PRO A 613 -6.72 15.97 -9.65
C PRO A 613 -5.69 16.85 -8.94
N HIS A 614 -6.10 17.48 -7.83
CA HIS A 614 -5.25 18.40 -7.04
C HIS A 614 -4.73 19.63 -7.81
N GLY A 615 -5.33 19.96 -8.97
CA GLY A 615 -4.88 21.03 -9.86
C GLY A 615 -3.69 20.62 -10.73
N LEU A 616 -3.51 19.31 -10.97
CA LEU A 616 -2.53 18.80 -11.90
C LEU A 616 -2.88 19.22 -13.33
N HIS A 617 -1.86 19.57 -14.09
CA HIS A 617 -1.96 19.66 -15.53
C HIS A 617 -1.78 18.29 -16.19
N ASN A 618 -1.99 18.21 -17.51
CA ASN A 618 -1.78 16.96 -18.25
C ASN A 618 -0.34 16.45 -18.02
N VAL A 619 -0.25 15.21 -17.54
CA VAL A 619 1.02 14.51 -17.33
C VAL A 619 1.41 13.80 -18.63
N ASN A 620 2.70 13.82 -18.96
CA ASN A 620 3.26 13.21 -20.17
C ASN A 620 2.78 13.81 -21.50
N ASP A 621 2.41 15.09 -21.49
CA ASP A 621 1.83 15.73 -22.65
C ASP A 621 2.81 16.76 -23.24
N PRO A 622 3.36 16.53 -24.45
CA PRO A 622 4.39 17.38 -25.03
C PRO A 622 3.91 18.81 -25.30
N ARG A 623 2.58 19.05 -25.33
CA ARG A 623 2.03 20.41 -25.46
C ARG A 623 2.43 21.30 -24.27
N TRP A 624 2.71 20.72 -23.10
CA TRP A 624 3.21 21.46 -21.95
C TRP A 624 4.71 21.79 -22.05
N THR A 625 5.46 21.12 -22.91
CA THR A 625 6.90 21.34 -23.08
C THR A 625 7.27 22.09 -24.37
N ASP A 626 6.33 22.24 -25.30
CA ASP A 626 6.51 22.90 -26.60
C ASP A 626 5.63 24.17 -26.69
N GLU A 627 6.06 25.20 -25.95
CA GLU A 627 5.54 26.59 -25.90
C GLU A 627 4.10 26.82 -25.37
N ALA A 628 3.16 25.89 -25.51
CA ALA A 628 1.74 26.16 -25.22
C ALA A 628 1.38 26.35 -23.72
N HIS A 629 2.31 26.11 -22.80
CA HIS A 629 2.09 26.36 -21.36
C HIS A 629 2.19 27.85 -20.98
N GLU A 630 2.80 28.70 -21.83
CA GLU A 630 2.94 30.14 -21.61
C GLU A 630 1.55 30.80 -21.40
N ASP A 631 0.60 30.52 -22.28
CA ASP A 631 -0.78 31.02 -22.18
C ASP A 631 -1.45 30.69 -20.83
N PHE A 632 -1.13 29.52 -20.25
CA PHE A 632 -1.66 29.14 -18.94
C PHE A 632 -0.99 29.94 -17.83
N TYR A 633 0.32 30.15 -17.91
CA TYR A 633 1.06 30.97 -16.96
C TYR A 633 0.63 32.44 -16.98
N GLU A 634 0.47 33.03 -18.17
CA GLU A 634 0.03 34.43 -18.30
C GLU A 634 -1.37 34.66 -17.72
N ARG A 635 -2.26 33.68 -17.85
CA ARG A 635 -3.62 33.73 -17.30
C ARG A 635 -3.66 33.55 -15.79
N ASP A 636 -2.90 32.58 -15.26
CA ASP A 636 -2.84 32.32 -13.82
C ASP A 636 -1.49 31.74 -13.38
N ALA A 637 -0.53 32.62 -13.16
CA ALA A 637 0.78 32.26 -12.62
C ALA A 637 0.70 31.58 -11.23
N ASN A 638 -0.37 31.81 -10.45
CA ASN A 638 -0.48 31.24 -9.11
C ASN A 638 -0.80 29.74 -9.16
N ALA A 639 -1.53 29.26 -10.17
CA ALA A 639 -1.76 27.84 -10.40
C ALA A 639 -0.43 27.09 -10.56
N CYS A 640 0.53 27.64 -11.30
CA CYS A 640 1.87 27.06 -11.47
C CYS A 640 2.67 27.13 -10.16
N LYS A 641 2.67 28.30 -9.50
CA LYS A 641 3.42 28.52 -8.23
C LYS A 641 2.95 27.61 -7.10
N ALA A 642 1.68 27.21 -7.08
CA ALA A 642 1.15 26.28 -6.10
C ALA A 642 1.93 24.96 -6.05
N CYS A 643 2.42 24.46 -7.18
CA CYS A 643 3.18 23.20 -7.23
C CYS A 643 4.68 23.42 -7.47
N HIS A 644 5.05 24.41 -8.28
CA HIS A 644 6.45 24.68 -8.65
C HIS A 644 7.15 25.69 -7.74
N GLY A 645 6.44 26.21 -6.73
CA GLY A 645 6.96 27.15 -5.75
C GLY A 645 6.92 28.61 -6.23
N LYS A 646 7.10 29.55 -5.29
CA LYS A 646 6.98 31.00 -5.55
C LYS A 646 7.91 31.50 -6.67
N GLN A 647 9.08 30.88 -6.79
CA GLN A 647 10.12 31.20 -7.77
C GLN A 647 10.17 30.23 -8.96
N LEU A 648 9.20 29.30 -9.05
CA LEU A 648 9.08 28.30 -10.09
C LEU A 648 10.32 27.39 -10.25
N GLU A 649 11.02 27.14 -9.15
CA GLU A 649 12.25 26.33 -9.09
C GLU A 649 11.97 24.84 -8.87
N GLY A 650 10.69 24.46 -8.84
CA GLY A 650 10.24 23.13 -8.49
C GLY A 650 10.16 22.93 -6.97
N THR A 651 9.30 21.99 -6.57
CA THR A 651 9.18 21.57 -5.16
C THR A 651 8.96 20.07 -5.09
N ALA A 652 8.75 19.55 -3.88
CA ALA A 652 8.32 18.16 -3.70
C ALA A 652 7.01 17.82 -4.43
N LEU A 653 6.17 18.82 -4.76
CA LEU A 653 4.90 18.65 -5.47
C LEU A 653 5.04 18.56 -7.00
N SER A 654 6.18 19.00 -7.56
CA SER A 654 6.43 18.98 -9.01
C SER A 654 7.45 17.91 -9.42
N LYS A 655 7.60 16.84 -8.62
CA LYS A 655 8.53 15.75 -8.91
C LYS A 655 8.03 14.88 -10.06
N MET A 656 8.93 14.50 -10.96
CA MET A 656 8.67 13.52 -12.01
C MET A 656 8.34 12.15 -11.43
N ALA A 657 7.20 11.57 -11.81
CA ALA A 657 6.80 10.22 -11.38
C ALA A 657 7.58 9.11 -12.10
N ALA A 658 8.01 9.39 -13.35
CA ALA A 658 8.83 8.52 -14.19
C ALA A 658 9.88 9.36 -14.95
N THR A 659 10.99 8.74 -15.33
CA THR A 659 11.99 9.39 -16.20
C THR A 659 11.40 9.60 -17.58
N ARG A 660 11.63 10.79 -18.15
CA ARG A 660 11.10 11.17 -19.46
C ARG A 660 12.08 12.00 -20.26
N THR A 661 12.00 11.84 -21.57
CA THR A 661 12.72 12.66 -22.54
C THR A 661 11.73 13.48 -23.34
N PHE A 662 11.90 14.80 -23.34
CA PHE A 662 11.05 15.76 -24.03
C PHE A 662 11.80 16.45 -25.17
N LYS A 663 11.04 16.88 -26.18
CA LYS A 663 11.51 17.86 -27.16
C LYS A 663 11.03 19.23 -26.71
N VAL A 664 11.96 20.17 -26.63
CA VAL A 664 11.74 21.50 -26.11
C VAL A 664 12.52 22.47 -27.00
N GLU A 665 11.84 23.30 -27.78
CA GLU A 665 12.45 24.27 -28.70
C GLU A 665 13.60 23.68 -29.57
N GLY A 666 13.40 22.47 -30.08
CA GLY A 666 14.40 21.75 -30.89
C GLY A 666 15.52 21.05 -30.12
N ASN A 667 15.63 21.26 -28.80
CA ASN A 667 16.53 20.54 -27.91
C ASN A 667 15.87 19.29 -27.32
N THR A 668 16.69 18.42 -26.76
CA THR A 668 16.23 17.22 -26.03
C THR A 668 16.55 17.40 -24.57
N VAL A 669 15.53 17.33 -23.70
CA VAL A 669 15.67 17.46 -22.26
C VAL A 669 15.20 16.16 -21.60
N THR A 670 16.06 15.54 -20.81
CA THR A 670 15.70 14.36 -20.01
C THR A 670 15.51 14.76 -18.55
N LEU A 671 14.33 14.48 -18.00
CA LEU A 671 14.00 14.68 -16.60
C LEU A 671 13.87 13.32 -15.92
N ASN A 672 14.68 13.09 -14.89
CA ASN A 672 14.72 11.82 -14.18
C ASN A 672 13.58 11.68 -13.18
N LYS A 673 13.13 10.46 -12.93
CA LYS A 673 12.21 10.16 -11.82
C LYS A 673 12.71 10.80 -10.51
N GLY A 674 11.80 11.48 -9.81
CA GLY A 674 12.08 12.18 -8.56
C GLY A 674 12.71 13.57 -8.70
N GLN A 675 13.17 13.95 -9.90
CA GLN A 675 13.65 15.29 -10.19
C GLN A 675 12.48 16.28 -10.10
N GLN A 676 12.69 17.39 -9.39
CA GLN A 676 11.71 18.47 -9.30
C GLN A 676 11.73 19.24 -10.62
N VAL A 677 10.55 19.44 -11.24
CA VAL A 677 10.44 20.20 -12.47
C VAL A 677 10.47 21.69 -12.15
N SER A 678 11.47 22.37 -12.68
CA SER A 678 11.72 23.81 -12.58
C SER A 678 11.60 24.44 -13.95
N CYS A 679 11.12 25.68 -14.03
CA CYS A 679 11.03 26.42 -15.30
C CYS A 679 12.40 26.59 -15.96
N VAL A 680 13.49 26.68 -15.16
CA VAL A 680 14.85 26.91 -15.68
C VAL A 680 15.52 25.68 -16.29
N LEU A 681 14.85 24.51 -16.26
CA LEU A 681 15.41 23.30 -16.87
C LEU A 681 15.37 23.35 -18.39
N CYS A 682 14.49 24.18 -18.94
CA CYS A 682 14.25 24.31 -20.36
C CYS A 682 14.69 25.68 -20.87
N HIS A 683 14.17 26.76 -20.26
CA HIS A 683 14.38 28.14 -20.70
C HIS A 683 14.55 29.11 -19.53
N GLU A 684 14.89 30.37 -19.80
CA GLU A 684 14.94 31.40 -18.74
C GLU A 684 13.55 31.61 -18.11
N LYS A 685 13.52 32.11 -16.86
CA LYS A 685 12.25 32.38 -16.17
C LYS A 685 11.53 33.57 -16.85
N PRO A 686 10.18 33.60 -16.85
CA PRO A 686 9.40 34.74 -17.30
C PRO A 686 9.69 36.04 -16.55
#